data_AF-A0A136LQ82-F1
#
_entry.id   AF-A0A136LQ82-F1
#
_cell.length_a   1.000
_cell.length_b   1.000
_cell.length_c   1.000
_cell.angle_alpha   90.00
_cell.angle_beta   90.00
_cell.angle_gamma   90.00
#
_symmetry.space_group_name_H-M   'P 1'
#
loop_
_entity.id
_entity.type
_entity.pdbx_description
1 polymer ?
#
loop_
_entity_poly.entity_id
_entity_poly.type
_entity_poly.pdbx_seq_one_letter_code
_entity_poly.pdbx_strand_id
1 'polypeptide(L)'
;MKSIAFIDTEIEPKSGKILDIGSVKGDGNSFHKTSLAEFIKFINGTQFICGHNIFNHDIKYIGKALNDAGVNPENIIDTLFLSPLLFPTRPYHALLKDDKLQSDDTNNPLNDSIKAKDLFFDEIAAFQQKDETLKQILYLLLNDKGEFHSFFHFIAYTSSETNLEKLIRSKFHSEICENAGLTRIILEHPIELAYCLALIDCRNRYSITPPWVLKTYKEVERVMIALRNKPCLTGCVYCNQALDIHKGLKSFFGFDSFRTYAGEPLQEKAVKAAIDNKSILAVFPTGGGKSITFQVPALMSGISTKGLTVVISPLQSLMKDQVDNLEKIGITDAVTINGLLDPIERGKSFERVEDGSASLLYISPESLRSKTIERLLLGRKIVRFVIDEAHCFSSWGQDFRVDYLYIGDFIKQIHEKKNLEDTIPVSCFTATAKKKVIEDICTYFKEKLSLDLEIFSSTATRTNLQYKVFEKGDEDEKYQAVRDLVEEKNCPTIIYVSRTKKAYSLAERLTEDGFSAKPYHGKMDVKEKTANQDAFIKGEVPIMVATSAFGMGVDKKDIGMVIHYEISDSLENYIQEAGRAGRDEKITADCFVLFNEEDLGKHFILLNQTKLSIKEIQQVWKAVKDITKFRSSVSNSALEIARKAGWDDNVVEIETRVTTAIAALEDAGYLKRGQNMPRVFANSIISKNVQEAIEKINASQRFEEKQKEKGIRIIKKLFSSKSRKQSNDEAAESRVDYISDHLGIVKEEVINIVNLLREEKILADAKDLTAFIKKGESTNRSLKIVETFSQIENFLLVVFEERESTFHIKELNEDAEGKGCKDVTPNKIKTIINFWAIKNWIKRHNEEYSKNHVVIICIQPKESLKEKLEKRHELAKFLVEYLYEKSNLNIQDNEKEKEEVLVEFSVHELKEKFEQKPKLFDVKVSIEDIEDTLFYLSRIDAIKIEGGFLVVHNRLTIDRVEQDNKRRYKNEDYQKLNQFYENKVQQIHIVGEYAKKMISDYKGALQFVDDYFQLNYASFLNKYFKGSRQNEIKRNLTPAKFRQLFGSLSPTQLEIIKDNEPKHIAVVAGPGSGKTRVLVHKLASLLLMEDVKHEQLLMITFSRAAATEFKKRLLSLIGNAAHYIEIKNVSLILL
;
A
#
# COMPACT_ATOMS: atom_id res chain seq x y z
N MET A 1 -19.16 29.33 -44.00
CA MET A 1 -18.20 28.57 -43.18
C MET A 1 -17.06 28.11 -44.08
N LYS A 2 -15.82 28.11 -43.60
CA LYS A 2 -14.68 27.51 -44.33
C LYS A 2 -14.95 26.01 -44.51
N SER A 3 -14.56 25.45 -45.65
CA SER A 3 -14.81 24.03 -45.96
C SER A 3 -13.87 23.13 -45.12
N ILE A 4 -14.44 22.24 -44.30
CA ILE A 4 -13.70 21.34 -43.40
C ILE A 4 -14.22 19.90 -43.50
N ALA A 5 -13.32 18.93 -43.42
CA ALA A 5 -13.64 17.51 -43.32
C ALA A 5 -12.94 16.89 -42.11
N PHE A 6 -13.65 16.00 -41.42
CA PHE A 6 -13.21 15.25 -40.25
C PHE A 6 -12.86 13.84 -40.68
N ILE A 7 -11.73 13.30 -40.22
CA ILE A 7 -11.20 12.02 -40.71
C ILE A 7 -10.68 11.18 -39.53
N ASP A 8 -10.86 9.86 -39.65
CA ASP A 8 -10.24 8.83 -38.84
C ASP A 8 -9.95 7.60 -39.73
N THR A 9 -8.88 6.88 -39.43
CA THR A 9 -8.45 5.69 -40.17
C THR A 9 -8.27 4.49 -39.25
N GLU A 10 -8.65 3.30 -39.71
CA GLU A 10 -8.29 2.05 -39.04
C GLU A 10 -7.10 1.41 -39.75
N ILE A 11 -6.06 1.05 -38.98
CA ILE A 11 -4.79 0.57 -39.52
C ILE A 11 -4.42 -0.76 -38.87
N GLU A 12 -3.96 -1.70 -39.69
CA GLU A 12 -3.42 -2.96 -39.20
C GLU A 12 -2.07 -2.73 -38.50
N PRO A 13 -1.93 -3.00 -37.18
CA PRO A 13 -0.77 -2.57 -36.39
C PRO A 13 0.59 -3.14 -36.84
N LYS A 14 0.59 -4.28 -37.54
CA LYS A 14 1.83 -4.97 -37.95
C LYS A 14 2.26 -4.62 -39.37
N SER A 15 1.31 -4.43 -40.28
CA SER A 15 1.61 -4.17 -41.70
C SER A 15 1.57 -2.69 -42.06
N GLY A 16 0.94 -1.85 -41.22
CA GLY A 16 0.68 -0.44 -41.52
C GLY A 16 -0.34 -0.24 -42.65
N LYS A 17 -1.06 -1.29 -43.05
CA LYS A 17 -2.08 -1.21 -44.10
C LYS A 17 -3.36 -0.58 -43.55
N ILE A 18 -3.94 0.35 -44.32
CA ILE A 18 -5.25 0.93 -44.02
C ILE A 18 -6.31 -0.16 -44.20
N LEU A 19 -7.03 -0.47 -43.12
CA LEU A 19 -8.14 -1.40 -43.09
C LEU A 19 -9.45 -0.70 -43.45
N ASP A 20 -9.63 0.54 -43.00
CA ASP A 20 -10.84 1.33 -43.25
C ASP A 20 -10.58 2.84 -43.10
N ILE A 21 -11.42 3.66 -43.74
CA ILE A 21 -11.36 5.13 -43.67
C ILE A 21 -12.76 5.68 -43.43
N GLY A 22 -12.89 6.46 -42.37
CA GLY A 22 -14.07 7.24 -42.05
C GLY A 22 -13.82 8.72 -42.32
N SER A 23 -14.81 9.41 -42.88
CA SER A 23 -14.77 10.87 -42.94
C SER A 23 -16.16 11.48 -42.98
N VAL A 24 -16.31 12.67 -42.39
CA VAL A 24 -17.53 13.47 -42.48
C VAL A 24 -17.18 14.92 -42.78
N LYS A 25 -17.87 15.56 -43.72
CA LYS A 25 -17.72 16.98 -44.03
C LYS A 25 -18.56 17.84 -43.07
N GLY A 26 -18.18 19.11 -42.94
CA GLY A 26 -18.93 20.08 -42.13
C GLY A 26 -20.40 20.24 -42.55
N ASP A 27 -20.73 19.95 -43.81
CA ASP A 27 -22.10 19.98 -44.36
C ASP A 27 -22.93 18.70 -44.09
N GLY A 28 -22.33 17.68 -43.45
CA GLY A 28 -22.99 16.42 -43.10
C GLY A 28 -22.77 15.27 -44.09
N ASN A 29 -22.11 15.49 -45.23
CA ASN A 29 -21.77 14.41 -46.15
C ASN A 29 -20.74 13.46 -45.52
N SER A 30 -20.95 12.14 -45.62
CA SER A 30 -20.08 11.12 -45.02
C SER A 30 -19.43 10.18 -46.04
N PHE A 31 -18.27 9.64 -45.69
CA PHE A 31 -17.51 8.64 -46.43
C PHE A 31 -17.07 7.52 -45.48
N HIS A 32 -17.28 6.27 -45.89
CA HIS A 32 -16.89 5.10 -45.10
C HIS A 32 -16.54 3.94 -46.02
N LYS A 33 -15.29 3.90 -46.48
CA LYS A 33 -14.77 2.89 -47.42
C LYS A 33 -13.26 2.75 -47.30
N THR A 34 -12.72 1.65 -47.80
CA THR A 34 -11.28 1.35 -47.81
C THR A 34 -10.50 1.97 -48.99
N SER A 35 -11.18 2.60 -49.96
CA SER A 35 -10.58 3.08 -51.22
C SER A 35 -9.99 4.50 -51.09
N LEU A 36 -8.65 4.59 -51.13
CA LEU A 36 -7.91 5.86 -51.15
C LEU A 36 -8.28 6.76 -52.34
N ALA A 37 -8.51 6.20 -53.52
CA ALA A 37 -8.84 6.98 -54.72
C ALA A 37 -10.23 7.64 -54.61
N GLU A 38 -11.19 6.94 -54.00
CA GLU A 38 -12.52 7.51 -53.72
C GLU A 38 -12.46 8.52 -52.59
N PHE A 39 -11.63 8.27 -51.57
CA PHE A 39 -11.39 9.20 -50.49
C PHE A 39 -10.81 10.54 -50.99
N ILE A 40 -9.81 10.51 -51.88
CA ILE A 40 -9.26 11.72 -52.53
C ILE A 40 -10.35 12.51 -53.24
N LYS A 41 -11.22 11.84 -54.01
CA LYS A 41 -12.36 12.49 -54.68
C LYS A 41 -13.34 13.10 -53.69
N PHE A 42 -13.58 12.42 -52.56
CA PHE A 42 -14.47 12.90 -51.52
C PHE A 42 -13.94 14.18 -50.87
N ILE A 43 -12.66 14.23 -50.49
CA ILE A 43 -12.07 15.39 -49.80
C ILE A 43 -11.65 16.52 -50.76
N ASN A 44 -11.67 16.30 -52.09
CA ASN A 44 -11.34 17.31 -53.08
C ASN A 44 -12.17 18.59 -52.88
N GLY A 45 -11.50 19.76 -52.89
CA GLY A 45 -12.11 21.07 -52.62
C GLY A 45 -12.32 21.39 -51.13
N THR A 46 -11.86 20.54 -50.21
CA THR A 46 -11.86 20.84 -48.77
C THR A 46 -10.65 21.70 -48.41
N GLN A 47 -10.86 22.77 -47.64
CA GLN A 47 -9.79 23.70 -47.26
C GLN A 47 -9.05 23.25 -45.99
N PHE A 48 -9.78 22.70 -45.02
CA PHE A 48 -9.27 22.26 -43.72
C PHE A 48 -9.56 20.78 -43.48
N ILE A 49 -8.64 20.11 -42.80
CA ILE A 49 -8.81 18.74 -42.35
C ILE A 49 -8.71 18.72 -40.84
N CYS A 50 -9.61 18.00 -40.17
CA CYS A 50 -9.61 17.87 -38.73
C CYS A 50 -9.72 16.40 -38.32
N GLY A 51 -9.16 16.06 -37.16
CA GLY A 51 -9.30 14.73 -36.57
C GLY A 51 -8.93 14.75 -35.11
N HIS A 52 -8.90 13.57 -34.50
CA HIS A 52 -8.46 13.40 -33.12
C HIS A 52 -7.18 12.58 -33.10
N ASN A 53 -6.08 13.17 -32.62
CA ASN A 53 -4.73 12.61 -32.70
C ASN A 53 -4.23 12.40 -34.15
N ILE A 54 -4.74 13.20 -35.08
CA ILE A 54 -4.52 13.06 -36.53
C ILE A 54 -3.05 13.23 -36.92
N PHE A 55 -2.29 14.07 -36.21
CA PHE A 55 -0.86 14.26 -36.48
C PHE A 55 -0.03 13.00 -36.21
N ASN A 56 -0.33 12.31 -35.10
CA ASN A 56 0.44 11.14 -34.67
C ASN A 56 -0.11 9.83 -35.24
N HIS A 57 -1.29 9.85 -35.84
CA HIS A 57 -1.97 8.69 -36.37
C HIS A 57 -2.18 8.80 -37.88
N ASP A 58 -3.27 9.43 -38.33
CA ASP A 58 -3.78 9.32 -39.69
C ASP A 58 -2.85 9.92 -40.75
N ILE A 59 -2.27 11.10 -40.49
CA ILE A 59 -1.40 11.79 -41.46
C ILE A 59 -0.23 10.92 -41.92
N LYS A 60 0.28 10.03 -41.05
CA LYS A 60 1.37 9.11 -41.40
C LYS A 60 1.02 8.17 -42.55
N TYR A 61 -0.27 7.88 -42.74
CA TYR A 61 -0.77 6.89 -43.71
C TYR A 61 -1.51 7.55 -44.87
N ILE A 62 -2.29 8.62 -44.61
CA ILE A 62 -3.08 9.31 -45.63
C ILE A 62 -2.52 10.66 -46.07
N GLY A 63 -1.41 11.14 -45.50
CA GLY A 63 -0.85 12.47 -45.80
C GLY A 63 -0.56 12.71 -47.30
N LYS A 64 -0.10 11.69 -48.03
CA LYS A 64 0.07 11.79 -49.49
C LYS A 64 -1.25 11.98 -50.23
N ALA A 65 -2.30 11.27 -49.81
CA ALA A 65 -3.64 11.41 -50.38
C ALA A 65 -4.25 12.79 -50.09
N LEU A 66 -3.97 13.38 -48.92
CA LEU A 66 -4.37 14.76 -48.60
C LEU A 66 -3.72 15.77 -49.55
N ASN A 67 -2.41 15.62 -49.80
CA ASN A 67 -1.68 16.46 -50.76
C ASN A 67 -2.20 16.31 -52.20
N ASP A 68 -2.47 15.07 -52.62
CA ASP A 68 -3.02 14.77 -53.95
C ASP A 68 -4.44 15.36 -54.14
N ALA A 69 -5.18 15.56 -53.05
CA ALA A 69 -6.48 16.24 -53.04
C ALA A 69 -6.40 17.78 -52.93
N GLY A 70 -5.19 18.35 -52.86
CA GLY A 70 -4.97 19.79 -52.79
C GLY A 70 -5.13 20.41 -51.39
N VAL A 71 -5.11 19.61 -50.32
CA VAL A 71 -5.15 20.12 -48.94
C VAL A 71 -3.76 20.60 -48.54
N ASN A 72 -3.65 21.84 -48.07
CA ASN A 72 -2.40 22.36 -47.50
C ASN A 72 -2.14 21.71 -46.12
N PRO A 73 -0.96 21.13 -45.86
CA PRO A 73 -0.57 20.65 -44.53
C PRO A 73 -0.74 21.67 -43.39
N GLU A 74 -0.63 22.97 -43.69
CA GLU A 74 -0.86 24.07 -42.73
C GLU A 74 -2.33 24.32 -42.38
N ASN A 75 -3.27 23.56 -42.96
CA ASN A 75 -4.71 23.62 -42.68
C ASN A 75 -5.22 22.36 -41.96
N ILE A 76 -4.32 21.60 -41.32
CA ILE A 76 -4.69 20.42 -40.55
C ILE A 76 -4.86 20.79 -39.08
N ILE A 77 -5.98 20.40 -38.49
CA ILE A 77 -6.34 20.67 -37.10
C ILE A 77 -6.43 19.35 -36.33
N ASP A 78 -5.84 19.33 -35.14
CA ASP A 78 -5.92 18.18 -34.25
C ASP A 78 -6.60 18.58 -32.94
N THR A 79 -7.80 18.04 -32.73
CA THR A 79 -8.59 18.29 -31.52
C THR A 79 -7.86 17.83 -30.26
N LEU A 80 -6.99 16.81 -30.32
CA LEU A 80 -6.31 16.31 -29.13
C LEU A 80 -5.43 17.39 -28.48
N PHE A 81 -4.76 18.23 -29.26
CA PHE A 81 -3.87 19.27 -28.73
C PHE A 81 -4.65 20.46 -28.14
N LEU A 82 -5.82 20.76 -28.67
CA LEU A 82 -6.69 21.85 -28.20
C LEU A 82 -7.45 21.47 -26.93
N SER A 83 -7.85 20.20 -26.85
CA SER A 83 -8.69 19.67 -25.79
C SER A 83 -8.22 19.98 -24.35
N PRO A 84 -6.94 19.84 -23.95
CA PRO A 84 -6.49 20.22 -22.60
C PRO A 84 -6.47 21.72 -22.33
N LEU A 85 -6.37 22.55 -23.36
CA LEU A 85 -6.41 24.01 -23.21
C LEU A 85 -7.85 24.49 -22.97
N LEU A 86 -8.81 23.87 -23.66
CA LEU A 86 -10.20 24.32 -23.70
C LEU A 86 -11.09 23.57 -22.69
N PHE A 87 -10.76 22.30 -22.42
CA PHE A 87 -11.44 21.45 -21.45
C PHE A 87 -10.49 20.90 -20.35
N PRO A 88 -9.70 21.75 -19.66
CA PRO A 88 -8.74 21.31 -18.64
C PRO A 88 -9.37 20.53 -17.47
N THR A 89 -10.69 20.47 -17.37
CA THR A 89 -11.44 19.66 -16.39
C THR A 89 -11.60 18.19 -16.78
N ARG A 90 -11.25 17.80 -18.01
CA ARG A 90 -11.27 16.40 -18.45
C ARG A 90 -9.86 15.79 -18.32
N PRO A 91 -9.64 14.71 -17.55
CA PRO A 91 -8.28 14.21 -17.32
C PRO A 91 -7.69 13.41 -18.50
N TYR A 92 -8.51 12.70 -19.29
CA TYR A 92 -8.03 11.72 -20.28
C TYR A 92 -8.09 12.20 -21.74
N HIS A 93 -9.02 13.10 -22.06
CA HIS A 93 -9.23 13.65 -23.41
C HIS A 93 -9.37 12.65 -24.56
N ALA A 94 -9.68 11.38 -24.29
CA ALA A 94 -10.05 10.43 -25.33
C ALA A 94 -11.47 10.71 -25.86
N LEU A 95 -11.74 10.39 -27.13
CA LEU A 95 -13.10 10.41 -27.68
C LEU A 95 -14.00 9.44 -26.88
N LEU A 96 -15.17 9.93 -26.45
CA LEU A 96 -16.15 9.14 -25.70
C LEU A 96 -16.77 8.06 -26.61
N LYS A 97 -16.46 6.79 -26.36
CA LYS A 97 -16.96 5.64 -27.13
C LYS A 97 -18.11 4.96 -26.38
N ASP A 98 -19.29 5.58 -26.41
CA ASP A 98 -20.50 5.05 -25.74
C ASP A 98 -20.96 3.66 -26.24
N ASP A 99 -20.41 3.19 -27.37
CA ASP A 99 -20.78 1.92 -28.01
C ASP A 99 -19.98 0.69 -27.49
N LYS A 100 -18.98 0.86 -26.62
CA LYS A 100 -18.15 -0.26 -26.11
C LYS A 100 -18.74 -0.92 -24.86
N LEU A 101 -19.96 -1.45 -24.98
CA LEU A 101 -20.56 -2.33 -23.96
C LEU A 101 -20.30 -3.83 -24.23
N GLN A 102 -19.66 -4.18 -25.35
CA GLN A 102 -19.19 -5.52 -25.66
C GLN A 102 -17.74 -5.44 -26.19
N SER A 103 -16.86 -6.31 -25.69
CA SER A 103 -15.43 -6.33 -26.03
C SER A 103 -15.11 -6.74 -27.48
N ASP A 104 -16.14 -7.10 -28.25
CA ASP A 104 -16.02 -7.80 -29.53
C ASP A 104 -16.49 -6.97 -30.74
N ASP A 105 -16.96 -5.72 -30.54
CA ASP A 105 -17.34 -4.85 -31.67
C ASP A 105 -16.13 -4.18 -32.33
N THR A 106 -16.14 -4.18 -33.67
CA THR A 106 -15.11 -3.62 -34.55
C THR A 106 -15.04 -2.09 -34.43
N ASN A 107 -13.83 -1.50 -34.45
CA ASN A 107 -13.66 -0.05 -34.40
C ASN A 107 -14.31 0.59 -35.64
N ASN A 108 -15.04 1.70 -35.48
CA ASN A 108 -15.75 2.34 -36.60
C ASN A 108 -15.18 3.75 -36.85
N PRO A 109 -14.30 3.93 -37.84
CA PRO A 109 -13.69 5.22 -38.15
C PRO A 109 -14.67 6.33 -38.53
N LEU A 110 -15.82 6.00 -39.14
CA LEU A 110 -16.82 7.03 -39.47
C LEU A 110 -17.43 7.61 -38.18
N ASN A 111 -17.75 6.76 -37.20
CA ASN A 111 -18.28 7.20 -35.91
C ASN A 111 -17.23 8.04 -35.15
N ASP A 112 -15.96 7.63 -35.18
CA ASP A 112 -14.86 8.39 -34.58
C ASP A 112 -14.68 9.76 -35.27
N SER A 113 -14.85 9.85 -36.60
CA SER A 113 -14.86 11.11 -37.35
C SER A 113 -16.01 12.04 -36.96
N ILE A 114 -17.20 11.50 -36.73
CA ILE A 114 -18.37 12.27 -36.26
C ILE A 114 -18.12 12.80 -34.84
N LYS A 115 -17.58 11.98 -33.95
CA LYS A 115 -17.24 12.42 -32.59
C LYS A 115 -16.14 13.48 -32.56
N ALA A 116 -15.14 13.35 -33.43
CA ALA A 116 -14.12 14.38 -33.61
C ALA A 116 -14.71 15.69 -34.15
N LYS A 117 -15.71 15.62 -35.05
CA LYS A 117 -16.48 16.79 -35.50
C LYS A 117 -17.19 17.48 -34.35
N ASP A 118 -17.95 16.74 -33.56
CA ASP A 118 -18.72 17.30 -32.46
C ASP A 118 -17.78 17.93 -31.40
N LEU A 119 -16.70 17.23 -31.06
CA LEU A 119 -15.66 17.74 -30.16
C LEU A 119 -15.02 19.04 -30.69
N PHE A 120 -14.69 19.12 -31.99
CA PHE A 120 -14.10 20.33 -32.56
C PHE A 120 -15.03 21.55 -32.47
N PHE A 121 -16.33 21.36 -32.70
CA PHE A 121 -17.29 22.45 -32.55
C PHE A 121 -17.50 22.84 -31.09
N ASP A 122 -17.47 21.87 -30.16
CA ASP A 122 -17.42 22.14 -28.72
C ASP A 122 -16.17 22.95 -28.36
N GLU A 123 -15.00 22.63 -28.92
CA GLU A 123 -13.74 23.37 -28.73
C GLU A 123 -13.86 24.83 -29.21
N ILE A 124 -14.45 25.05 -30.39
CA ILE A 124 -14.71 26.41 -30.89
C ILE A 124 -15.62 27.17 -29.92
N ALA A 125 -16.72 26.55 -29.49
CA ALA A 125 -17.66 27.17 -28.56
C ALA A 125 -16.98 27.49 -27.21
N ALA A 126 -16.18 26.56 -26.68
CA ALA A 126 -15.43 26.75 -25.45
C ALA A 126 -14.41 27.89 -25.59
N PHE A 127 -13.68 27.97 -26.70
CA PHE A 127 -12.78 29.08 -26.97
C PHE A 127 -13.54 30.41 -27.04
N GLN A 128 -14.68 30.48 -27.73
CA GLN A 128 -15.48 31.70 -27.83
C GLN A 128 -16.03 32.19 -26.49
N GLN A 129 -16.36 31.28 -25.58
CA GLN A 129 -16.85 31.59 -24.23
C GLN A 129 -15.74 32.01 -23.25
N LYS A 130 -14.46 31.76 -23.55
CA LYS A 130 -13.33 32.17 -22.71
C LYS A 130 -13.19 33.69 -22.62
N ASP A 131 -12.58 34.15 -21.53
CA ASP A 131 -12.26 35.57 -21.36
C ASP A 131 -11.29 36.07 -22.42
N GLU A 132 -11.46 37.32 -22.85
CA GLU A 132 -10.70 37.89 -23.95
C GLU A 132 -9.19 37.92 -23.67
N THR A 133 -8.80 38.22 -22.43
CA THR A 133 -7.38 38.21 -22.03
C THR A 133 -6.76 36.83 -22.18
N LEU A 134 -7.44 35.76 -21.77
CA LEU A 134 -6.94 34.40 -21.95
C LEU A 134 -6.91 33.97 -23.42
N LYS A 135 -7.89 34.37 -24.24
CA LYS A 135 -7.85 34.14 -25.70
C LYS A 135 -6.61 34.79 -26.32
N GLN A 136 -6.30 36.04 -25.94
CA GLN A 136 -5.10 36.76 -26.39
C GLN A 136 -3.83 36.05 -25.94
N ILE A 137 -3.74 35.60 -24.69
CA ILE A 137 -2.59 34.86 -24.15
C ILE A 137 -2.36 33.57 -24.93
N LEU A 138 -3.40 32.75 -25.12
CA LEU A 138 -3.30 31.48 -25.85
C LEU A 138 -2.91 31.71 -27.32
N TYR A 139 -3.52 32.70 -27.97
CA TYR A 139 -3.17 33.07 -29.35
C TYR A 139 -1.70 33.48 -29.48
N LEU A 140 -1.23 34.39 -28.63
CA LEU A 140 0.15 34.88 -28.69
C LEU A 140 1.20 33.81 -28.35
N LEU A 141 0.84 32.80 -27.55
CA LEU A 141 1.73 31.67 -27.25
C LEU A 141 1.76 30.60 -28.36
N LEU A 142 0.64 30.41 -29.06
CA LEU A 142 0.41 29.19 -29.86
C LEU A 142 0.19 29.43 -31.35
N ASN A 143 -0.14 30.65 -31.80
CA ASN A 143 -0.53 30.90 -33.20
C ASN A 143 0.60 30.62 -34.21
N ASP A 144 1.86 30.68 -33.80
CA ASP A 144 3.02 30.35 -34.63
C ASP A 144 3.44 28.88 -34.55
N LYS A 145 2.70 28.05 -33.79
CA LYS A 145 3.00 26.63 -33.57
C LYS A 145 2.16 25.77 -34.51
N GLY A 146 2.80 24.80 -35.16
CA GLY A 146 2.17 24.00 -36.22
C GLY A 146 0.91 23.26 -35.77
N GLU A 147 0.87 22.79 -34.53
CA GLU A 147 -0.26 22.04 -33.96
C GLU A 147 -1.50 22.91 -33.69
N PHE A 148 -1.32 24.24 -33.58
CA PHE A 148 -2.37 25.16 -33.12
C PHE A 148 -2.71 26.25 -34.15
N HIS A 149 -1.78 26.59 -35.04
CA HIS A 149 -1.94 27.64 -36.06
C HIS A 149 -3.23 27.50 -36.86
N SER A 150 -3.48 26.29 -37.38
CA SER A 150 -4.64 25.97 -38.22
C SER A 150 -5.97 26.26 -37.53
N PHE A 151 -6.05 26.07 -36.21
CA PHE A 151 -7.25 26.35 -35.42
C PHE A 151 -7.56 27.85 -35.39
N PHE A 152 -6.57 28.67 -35.02
CA PHE A 152 -6.72 30.14 -34.99
C PHE A 152 -7.00 30.71 -36.37
N HIS A 153 -6.35 30.16 -37.40
CA HIS A 153 -6.63 30.50 -38.78
C HIS A 153 -8.08 30.14 -39.15
N PHE A 154 -8.59 28.97 -38.79
CA PHE A 154 -9.96 28.55 -39.07
C PHE A 154 -11.00 29.51 -38.48
N ILE A 155 -10.87 29.85 -37.19
CA ILE A 155 -11.79 30.76 -36.49
C ILE A 155 -11.56 32.24 -36.81
N ALA A 156 -10.50 32.59 -37.54
CA ALA A 156 -10.11 33.95 -37.92
C ALA A 156 -9.90 34.88 -36.71
N TYR A 157 -9.35 34.37 -35.61
CA TYR A 157 -9.03 35.16 -34.43
C TYR A 157 -7.70 35.88 -34.59
N THR A 158 -7.63 37.15 -34.19
CA THR A 158 -6.41 37.98 -34.20
C THR A 158 -6.35 38.83 -32.93
N SER A 159 -5.14 39.19 -32.50
CA SER A 159 -4.92 40.06 -31.34
C SER A 159 -4.13 41.31 -31.75
N SER A 160 -4.53 42.48 -31.24
CA SER A 160 -3.81 43.75 -31.41
C SER A 160 -2.76 44.00 -30.31
N GLU A 161 -2.78 43.21 -29.23
CA GLU A 161 -1.83 43.29 -28.13
C GLU A 161 -0.50 42.62 -28.47
N THR A 162 0.60 43.25 -28.04
CA THR A 162 1.97 42.77 -28.31
C THR A 162 2.75 42.38 -27.05
N ASN A 163 2.31 42.81 -25.86
CA ASN A 163 3.02 42.54 -24.60
C ASN A 163 2.40 41.35 -23.85
N LEU A 164 2.78 40.15 -24.28
CA LEU A 164 2.31 38.88 -23.69
C LEU A 164 2.65 38.76 -22.19
N GLU A 165 3.84 39.16 -21.77
CA GLU A 165 4.24 39.07 -20.36
C GLU A 165 3.33 39.88 -19.44
N LYS A 166 2.99 41.12 -19.84
CA LYS A 166 2.08 41.98 -19.10
C LYS A 166 0.67 41.37 -19.00
N LEU A 167 0.16 40.79 -20.10
CA LEU A 167 -1.14 40.13 -20.11
C LEU A 167 -1.19 38.97 -19.10
N ILE A 168 -0.19 38.08 -19.14
CA ILE A 168 -0.12 36.92 -18.22
C ILE A 168 -0.03 37.41 -16.77
N ARG A 169 0.85 38.37 -16.46
CA ARG A 169 1.02 38.88 -15.10
C ARG A 169 -0.24 39.57 -14.57
N SER A 170 -0.97 40.28 -15.43
CA SER A 170 -2.22 40.92 -15.05
C SER A 170 -3.34 39.91 -14.80
N LYS A 171 -3.47 38.91 -15.69
CA LYS A 171 -4.53 37.88 -15.60
C LYS A 171 -4.32 36.93 -14.41
N PHE A 172 -3.08 36.51 -14.16
CA PHE A 172 -2.72 35.53 -13.13
C PHE A 172 -2.06 36.17 -11.90
N HIS A 173 -2.36 37.45 -11.64
CA HIS A 173 -1.87 38.14 -10.46
C HIS A 173 -2.27 37.38 -9.18
N SER A 174 -1.32 37.19 -8.26
CA SER A 174 -1.50 36.37 -7.04
C SER A 174 -1.81 34.87 -7.27
N GLU A 175 -1.81 34.37 -8.50
CA GLU A 175 -2.02 32.94 -8.81
C GLU A 175 -0.72 32.22 -9.25
N ILE A 176 0.28 32.99 -9.67
CA ILE A 176 1.63 32.52 -10.01
C ILE A 176 2.71 33.36 -9.32
N CYS A 177 3.90 32.79 -9.17
CA CYS A 177 5.06 33.47 -8.63
C CYS A 177 5.48 34.64 -9.53
N GLU A 178 5.58 35.84 -8.96
CA GLU A 178 5.99 37.06 -9.69
C GLU A 178 7.43 36.97 -10.21
N ASN A 179 8.26 36.14 -9.58
CA ASN A 179 9.68 35.98 -9.90
C ASN A 179 9.98 34.68 -10.66
N ALA A 180 8.98 34.04 -11.28
CA ALA A 180 9.14 32.76 -11.98
C ALA A 180 9.99 32.80 -13.27
N GLY A 181 10.56 33.96 -13.65
CA GLY A 181 11.34 34.08 -14.90
C GLY A 181 10.48 34.01 -16.17
N LEU A 182 9.28 34.58 -16.13
CA LEU A 182 8.26 34.44 -17.18
C LEU A 182 8.74 34.79 -18.59
N THR A 183 9.56 35.84 -18.75
CA THR A 183 10.13 36.23 -20.06
C THR A 183 10.89 35.08 -20.72
N ARG A 184 11.69 34.34 -19.94
CA ARG A 184 12.45 33.20 -20.44
C ARG A 184 11.54 32.04 -20.81
N ILE A 185 10.55 31.75 -19.97
CA ILE A 185 9.58 30.68 -20.20
C ILE A 185 8.76 30.93 -21.47
N ILE A 186 8.32 32.17 -21.72
CA ILE A 186 7.59 32.54 -22.94
C ILE A 186 8.43 32.25 -24.20
N LEU A 187 9.72 32.53 -24.16
CA LEU A 187 10.62 32.33 -25.31
C LEU A 187 10.99 30.86 -25.53
N GLU A 188 11.29 30.13 -24.45
CA GLU A 188 11.81 28.75 -24.54
C GLU A 188 10.70 27.69 -24.55
N HIS A 189 9.59 27.92 -23.83
CA HIS A 189 8.55 26.90 -23.54
C HIS A 189 7.10 27.44 -23.64
N PRO A 190 6.70 28.04 -24.79
CA PRO A 190 5.39 28.67 -24.92
C PRO A 190 4.22 27.69 -24.87
N ILE A 191 4.38 26.48 -25.42
CA ILE A 191 3.32 25.46 -25.43
C ILE A 191 3.08 24.93 -24.01
N GLU A 192 4.17 24.61 -23.31
CA GLU A 192 4.14 24.15 -21.93
C GLU A 192 3.50 25.19 -21.01
N LEU A 193 3.86 26.47 -21.21
CA LEU A 193 3.26 27.58 -20.50
C LEU A 193 1.76 27.67 -20.77
N ALA A 194 1.30 27.52 -22.02
CA ALA A 194 -0.12 27.57 -22.35
C ALA A 194 -0.92 26.49 -21.60
N TYR A 195 -0.43 25.24 -21.58
CA TYR A 195 -1.06 24.18 -20.79
C TYR A 195 -1.06 24.46 -19.29
N CYS A 196 0.05 25.00 -18.75
CA CYS A 196 0.12 25.38 -17.34
C CYS A 196 -0.91 26.46 -17.00
N LEU A 197 -1.00 27.51 -17.82
CA LEU A 197 -1.93 28.62 -17.60
C LEU A 197 -3.39 28.18 -17.75
N ALA A 198 -3.71 27.32 -18.72
CA ALA A 198 -5.06 26.75 -18.86
C ALA A 198 -5.45 25.91 -17.62
N LEU A 199 -4.52 25.14 -17.07
CA LEU A 199 -4.73 24.36 -15.85
C LEU A 199 -4.88 25.25 -14.61
N ILE A 200 -4.18 26.39 -14.55
CA ILE A 200 -4.31 27.35 -13.45
C ILE A 200 -5.66 28.07 -13.52
N ASP A 201 -6.03 28.56 -14.71
CA ASP A 201 -7.28 29.30 -14.95
C ASP A 201 -8.54 28.48 -14.66
N CYS A 202 -8.51 27.16 -14.87
CA CYS A 202 -9.68 26.32 -14.64
C CYS A 202 -10.17 26.31 -13.19
N ARG A 203 -9.30 26.69 -12.22
CA ARG A 203 -9.59 26.77 -10.78
C ARG A 203 -10.30 25.51 -10.23
N ASN A 204 -10.06 24.38 -10.86
CA ASN A 204 -10.58 23.08 -10.45
C ASN A 204 -9.48 22.33 -9.68
N ARG A 205 -9.85 21.79 -8.51
CA ARG A 205 -8.92 21.04 -7.66
C ARG A 205 -8.43 19.78 -8.35
N TYR A 206 -9.32 19.11 -9.09
CA TYR A 206 -9.18 17.76 -9.63
C TYR A 206 -8.65 17.73 -11.07
N SER A 207 -8.54 18.90 -11.71
CA SER A 207 -7.90 18.99 -13.01
C SER A 207 -6.41 18.70 -12.89
N ILE A 208 -5.91 17.81 -13.74
CA ILE A 208 -4.50 17.45 -13.81
C ILE A 208 -3.97 17.66 -15.21
N THR A 209 -2.65 17.74 -15.33
CA THR A 209 -2.00 17.64 -16.64
C THR A 209 -2.23 16.23 -17.20
N PRO A 210 -2.81 16.09 -18.40
CA PRO A 210 -3.08 14.78 -18.99
C PRO A 210 -1.79 13.96 -19.19
N PRO A 211 -1.83 12.63 -19.03
CA PRO A 211 -0.65 11.77 -19.15
C PRO A 211 0.09 11.92 -20.49
N TRP A 212 -0.65 12.12 -21.58
CA TRP A 212 -0.05 12.29 -22.90
C TRP A 212 0.68 13.63 -23.02
N VAL A 213 0.17 14.71 -22.40
CA VAL A 213 0.84 16.02 -22.35
C VAL A 213 2.15 15.91 -21.60
N LEU A 214 2.18 15.24 -20.44
CA LEU A 214 3.40 14.98 -19.67
C LEU A 214 4.45 14.20 -20.49
N LYS A 215 3.99 13.29 -21.36
CA LYS A 215 4.86 12.47 -22.20
C LYS A 215 5.41 13.24 -23.41
N THR A 216 4.59 14.09 -24.03
CA THR A 216 4.93 14.84 -25.24
C THR A 216 5.73 16.10 -24.91
N TYR A 217 5.30 16.86 -23.90
CA TYR A 217 5.85 18.16 -23.51
C TYR A 217 6.48 18.08 -22.11
N LYS A 218 7.74 17.64 -22.07
CA LYS A 218 8.42 17.27 -20.82
C LYS A 218 8.64 18.45 -19.86
N GLU A 219 8.82 19.66 -20.38
CA GLU A 219 9.08 20.85 -19.55
C GLU A 219 7.82 21.39 -18.85
N VAL A 220 6.62 20.88 -19.16
CA VAL A 220 5.37 21.27 -18.48
C VAL A 220 5.50 21.18 -16.96
N GLU A 221 6.11 20.10 -16.47
CA GLU A 221 6.24 19.91 -15.02
C GLU A 221 7.15 20.97 -14.38
N ARG A 222 8.23 21.34 -15.07
CA ARG A 222 9.22 22.33 -14.62
C ARG A 222 8.66 23.74 -14.68
N VAL A 223 7.97 24.09 -15.77
CA VAL A 223 7.27 25.37 -15.91
C VAL A 223 6.24 25.52 -14.79
N MET A 224 5.42 24.48 -14.53
CA MET A 224 4.46 24.51 -13.42
C MET A 224 5.14 24.67 -12.05
N ILE A 225 6.29 24.00 -11.81
CA ILE A 225 7.05 24.16 -10.55
C ILE A 225 7.58 25.59 -10.42
N ALA A 226 8.16 26.16 -11.48
CA ALA A 226 8.68 27.52 -11.49
C ALA A 226 7.57 28.55 -11.21
N LEU A 227 6.38 28.34 -11.79
CA LEU A 227 5.23 29.20 -11.58
C LEU A 227 4.62 29.06 -10.18
N ARG A 228 4.53 27.84 -9.62
CA ARG A 228 3.63 27.58 -8.48
C ARG A 228 4.22 26.81 -7.29
N ASN A 229 5.40 26.20 -7.37
CA ASN A 229 5.94 25.31 -6.33
C ASN A 229 7.39 25.53 -5.97
N LYS A 230 7.96 26.66 -6.38
CA LYS A 230 9.30 27.08 -6.02
C LYS A 230 9.21 28.45 -5.34
N PRO A 231 9.45 28.55 -4.02
CA PRO A 231 9.38 29.83 -3.33
C PRO A 231 10.46 30.78 -3.88
N CYS A 232 10.08 32.02 -4.17
CA CYS A 232 11.04 33.05 -4.58
C CYS A 232 11.74 33.66 -3.37
N LEU A 233 13.00 34.08 -3.55
CA LEU A 233 13.84 34.64 -2.48
C LEU A 233 13.24 35.87 -1.79
N THR A 234 12.50 36.70 -2.53
CA THR A 234 11.90 37.93 -2.02
C THR A 234 10.56 37.74 -1.34
N GLY A 235 9.92 36.56 -1.50
CA GLY A 235 8.56 36.29 -1.03
C GLY A 235 7.50 37.19 -1.69
N CYS A 236 7.04 36.83 -2.90
CA CYS A 236 5.94 37.53 -3.57
C CYS A 236 4.57 37.17 -2.96
N VAL A 237 3.51 37.88 -3.37
CA VAL A 237 2.14 37.70 -2.84
C VAL A 237 1.69 36.23 -2.92
N TYR A 238 1.85 35.60 -4.10
CA TYR A 238 1.52 34.18 -4.28
C TYR A 238 2.34 33.29 -3.34
N CYS A 239 3.67 33.44 -3.29
CA CYS A 239 4.52 32.56 -2.48
C CYS A 239 4.21 32.67 -0.98
N ASN A 240 3.97 33.88 -0.47
CA ASN A 240 3.64 34.11 0.95
C ASN A 240 2.21 33.69 1.32
N GLN A 241 1.39 33.32 0.34
CA GLN A 241 0.05 32.78 0.56
C GLN A 241 0.04 31.26 0.36
N ALA A 242 0.45 30.80 -0.83
CA ALA A 242 0.34 29.40 -1.24
C ALA A 242 1.48 28.52 -0.71
N LEU A 243 2.67 29.07 -0.45
CA LEU A 243 3.86 28.33 -0.03
C LEU A 243 4.28 28.63 1.43
N ASP A 244 3.45 29.36 2.17
CA ASP A 244 3.64 29.58 3.61
C ASP A 244 3.26 28.33 4.40
N ILE A 245 4.25 27.76 5.06
CA ILE A 245 4.13 26.50 5.81
C ILE A 245 3.23 26.62 7.04
N HIS A 246 3.16 27.80 7.66
CA HIS A 246 2.33 28.04 8.85
C HIS A 246 0.86 28.19 8.45
N LYS A 247 0.60 28.88 7.33
CA LYS A 247 -0.75 28.91 6.73
C LYS A 247 -1.20 27.52 6.32
N GLY A 248 -0.35 26.74 5.66
CA GLY A 248 -0.65 25.35 5.31
C GLY A 248 -0.95 24.48 6.52
N LEU A 249 -0.14 24.57 7.59
CA LEU A 249 -0.38 23.84 8.83
C LEU A 249 -1.74 24.20 9.44
N LYS A 250 -2.05 25.49 9.50
CA LYS A 250 -3.30 25.99 10.06
C LYS A 250 -4.50 25.58 9.20
N SER A 251 -4.45 25.77 7.89
CA SER A 251 -5.57 25.46 6.98
C SER A 251 -5.91 23.97 6.93
N PHE A 252 -4.91 23.09 6.96
CA PHE A 252 -5.14 21.64 6.87
C PHE A 252 -5.41 20.98 8.21
N PHE A 253 -4.67 21.37 9.26
CA PHE A 253 -4.68 20.66 10.54
C PHE A 253 -5.23 21.49 11.72
N GLY A 254 -5.43 22.80 11.54
CA GLY A 254 -5.90 23.71 12.57
C GLY A 254 -4.92 23.88 13.73
N PHE A 255 -3.61 23.81 13.47
CA PHE A 255 -2.57 24.08 14.45
C PHE A 255 -1.92 25.44 14.18
N ASP A 256 -1.75 26.25 15.23
CA ASP A 256 -1.16 27.60 15.12
C ASP A 256 0.38 27.57 14.99
N SER A 257 1.02 26.48 15.40
CA SER A 257 2.48 26.35 15.37
C SER A 257 2.94 24.90 15.22
N PHE A 258 4.10 24.71 14.60
CA PHE A 258 4.81 23.44 14.61
C PHE A 258 5.32 23.11 16.01
N ARG A 259 5.45 21.81 16.32
CA ARG A 259 6.05 21.38 17.59
C ARG A 259 7.56 21.62 17.59
N THR A 260 8.04 22.08 18.73
CA THR A 260 9.47 22.22 19.04
C THR A 260 9.91 21.12 19.99
N TYR A 261 11.13 20.61 19.83
CA TYR A 261 11.70 19.58 20.73
C TYR A 261 12.96 20.14 21.36
N ALA A 262 13.00 20.23 22.70
CA ALA A 262 14.09 20.86 23.45
C ALA A 262 14.46 22.28 22.95
N GLY A 263 13.46 23.06 22.54
CA GLY A 263 13.64 24.41 21.97
C GLY A 263 14.01 24.44 20.48
N GLU A 264 14.19 23.29 19.83
CA GLU A 264 14.51 23.21 18.41
C GLU A 264 13.25 23.04 17.52
N PRO A 265 13.07 23.87 16.48
CA PRO A 265 11.91 23.79 15.58
C PRO A 265 12.11 22.73 14.49
N LEU A 266 12.30 21.47 14.90
CA LEU A 266 12.65 20.38 13.98
C LEU A 266 11.58 20.13 12.90
N GLN A 267 10.30 20.16 13.27
CA GLN A 267 9.20 19.98 12.33
C GLN A 267 9.17 21.09 11.28
N GLU A 268 9.27 22.34 11.71
CA GLU A 268 9.25 23.51 10.83
C GLU A 268 10.42 23.48 9.84
N LYS A 269 11.63 23.17 10.31
CA LYS A 269 12.81 23.03 9.46
C LYS A 269 12.64 21.95 8.39
N ALA A 270 12.13 20.78 8.78
CA ALA A 270 11.87 19.67 7.84
C ALA A 270 10.81 20.03 6.79
N VAL A 271 9.70 20.66 7.21
CA VAL A 271 8.63 21.10 6.30
C VAL A 271 9.13 22.17 5.33
N LYS A 272 9.89 23.16 5.83
CA LYS A 272 10.47 24.22 5.01
C LYS A 272 11.41 23.65 3.94
N ALA A 273 12.34 22.77 4.34
CA ALA A 273 13.23 22.10 3.41
C ALA A 273 12.46 21.27 2.37
N ALA A 274 11.35 20.63 2.76
CA ALA A 274 10.50 19.90 1.83
C ALA A 274 9.78 20.81 0.81
N ILE A 275 9.29 21.99 1.22
CA ILE A 275 8.72 22.99 0.30
C ILE A 275 9.78 23.60 -0.62
N ASP A 276 11.01 23.75 -0.14
CA ASP A 276 12.17 24.18 -0.93
C ASP A 276 12.66 23.09 -1.92
N ASN A 277 11.92 22.00 -2.08
CA ASN A 277 12.22 20.85 -2.93
C ASN A 277 13.55 20.15 -2.61
N LYS A 278 14.02 20.24 -1.36
CA LYS A 278 15.22 19.51 -0.91
C LYS A 278 14.88 18.06 -0.55
N SER A 279 15.88 17.19 -0.66
CA SER A 279 15.82 15.83 -0.11
C SER A 279 16.29 15.84 1.34
N ILE A 280 15.60 15.11 2.23
CA ILE A 280 15.80 15.23 3.68
C ILE A 280 15.83 13.87 4.37
N LEU A 281 16.51 13.78 5.50
CA LEU A 281 16.40 12.69 6.47
C LEU A 281 16.05 13.28 7.84
N ALA A 282 14.84 13.01 8.32
CA ALA A 282 14.37 13.53 9.59
C ALA A 282 14.16 12.42 10.63
N VAL A 283 14.85 12.56 11.77
CA VAL A 283 14.79 11.63 12.91
C VAL A 283 14.05 12.32 14.05
N PHE A 284 12.80 11.90 14.29
CA PHE A 284 11.93 12.50 15.30
C PHE A 284 11.72 11.55 16.48
N PRO A 285 11.60 12.03 17.73
CA PRO A 285 11.20 11.17 18.84
C PRO A 285 9.85 10.46 18.58
N THR A 286 9.63 9.33 19.24
CA THR A 286 8.35 8.58 19.17
C THR A 286 7.20 9.48 19.63
N GLY A 287 6.10 9.53 18.86
CA GLY A 287 4.98 10.45 19.11
C GLY A 287 5.22 11.90 18.66
N GLY A 288 6.39 12.21 18.09
CA GLY A 288 6.80 13.55 17.66
C GLY A 288 6.12 14.12 16.41
N GLY A 289 4.93 13.61 16.03
CA GLY A 289 4.15 14.16 14.91
C GLY A 289 4.86 14.11 13.55
N LYS A 290 5.57 13.02 13.25
CA LYS A 290 6.28 12.81 11.96
C LYS A 290 5.38 13.03 10.75
N SER A 291 4.17 12.47 10.76
CA SER A 291 3.27 12.48 9.60
C SER A 291 2.97 13.88 9.07
N ILE A 292 2.72 14.84 9.97
CA ILE A 292 2.44 16.24 9.62
C ILE A 292 3.57 16.83 8.76
N THR A 293 4.82 16.47 9.03
CA THR A 293 5.98 17.08 8.37
C THR A 293 6.11 16.72 6.89
N PHE A 294 5.49 15.62 6.44
CA PHE A 294 5.39 15.30 5.02
C PHE A 294 3.98 15.48 4.45
N GLN A 295 2.94 15.42 5.29
CA GLN A 295 1.56 15.63 4.86
C GLN A 295 1.29 17.09 4.48
N VAL A 296 1.78 18.06 5.26
CA VAL A 296 1.65 19.50 4.94
C VAL A 296 2.25 19.82 3.56
N PRO A 297 3.53 19.52 3.26
CA PRO A 297 4.10 19.83 1.96
C PRO A 297 3.45 19.04 0.81
N ALA A 298 2.96 17.82 1.07
CA ALA A 298 2.24 17.03 0.08
C ALA A 298 0.89 17.65 -0.31
N LEU A 299 0.10 18.08 0.68
CA LEU A 299 -1.20 18.74 0.46
C LEU A 299 -1.03 20.10 -0.22
N MET A 300 -0.02 20.88 0.18
CA MET A 300 0.32 22.15 -0.47
C MET A 300 0.66 21.92 -1.95
N SER A 301 1.49 20.91 -2.25
CA SER A 301 1.89 20.55 -3.62
C SER A 301 0.72 20.03 -4.47
N GLY A 302 -0.21 19.29 -3.83
CA GLY A 302 -1.45 18.84 -4.46
C GLY A 302 -2.33 20.00 -4.92
N ILE A 303 -2.41 21.08 -4.13
CA ILE A 303 -3.14 22.29 -4.52
C ILE A 303 -2.40 23.09 -5.59
N SER A 304 -1.10 23.35 -5.38
CA SER A 304 -0.30 24.26 -6.20
C SER A 304 0.03 23.71 -7.58
N THR A 305 0.35 22.42 -7.68
CA THR A 305 0.83 21.79 -8.92
C THR A 305 0.08 20.55 -9.34
N LYS A 306 -0.97 20.16 -8.61
CA LYS A 306 -1.75 18.95 -8.90
C LYS A 306 -0.89 17.68 -8.85
N GLY A 307 0.16 17.74 -8.05
CA GLY A 307 1.19 16.74 -7.95
C GLY A 307 0.87 15.66 -6.93
N LEU A 308 1.42 14.48 -7.17
CA LEU A 308 1.30 13.31 -6.32
C LEU A 308 2.53 13.19 -5.42
N THR A 309 2.30 13.03 -4.12
CA THR A 309 3.32 12.56 -3.17
C THR A 309 3.10 11.09 -2.89
N VAL A 310 4.14 10.28 -3.07
CA VAL A 310 4.10 8.84 -2.84
C VAL A 310 4.75 8.53 -1.51
N VAL A 311 3.97 8.01 -0.56
CA VAL A 311 4.42 7.62 0.78
C VAL A 311 4.62 6.11 0.82
N ILE A 312 5.86 5.68 1.02
CA ILE A 312 6.26 4.29 1.14
C ILE A 312 6.36 3.97 2.63
N SER A 313 5.52 3.04 3.11
CA SER A 313 5.46 2.65 4.52
C SER A 313 5.44 1.12 4.63
N PRO A 314 6.08 0.50 5.64
CA PRO A 314 6.27 -0.95 5.68
C PRO A 314 5.02 -1.73 6.12
N LEU A 315 4.03 -1.05 6.70
CA LEU A 315 2.86 -1.71 7.28
C LEU A 315 1.56 -1.26 6.63
N GLN A 316 0.81 -2.20 6.06
CA GLN A 316 -0.46 -1.93 5.39
C GLN A 316 -1.54 -1.39 6.33
N SER A 317 -1.61 -1.88 7.57
CA SER A 317 -2.54 -1.36 8.58
C SER A 317 -2.26 0.10 8.91
N LEU A 318 -0.99 0.47 9.08
CA LEU A 318 -0.59 1.86 9.35
C LEU A 318 -0.98 2.79 8.19
N MET A 319 -0.80 2.34 6.94
CA MET A 319 -1.20 3.12 5.77
C MET A 319 -2.71 3.41 5.77
N LYS A 320 -3.54 2.41 6.06
CA LYS A 320 -5.00 2.59 6.18
C LYS A 320 -5.35 3.56 7.31
N ASP A 321 -4.75 3.37 8.49
CA ASP A 321 -4.96 4.27 9.64
C ASP A 321 -4.60 5.73 9.31
N GLN A 322 -3.52 5.97 8.55
CA GLN A 322 -3.15 7.33 8.13
C GLN A 322 -4.20 7.96 7.21
N VAL A 323 -4.72 7.20 6.24
CA VAL A 323 -5.77 7.67 5.32
C VAL A 323 -7.06 7.95 6.09
N ASP A 324 -7.51 7.01 6.92
CA ASP A 324 -8.74 7.13 7.71
C ASP A 324 -8.67 8.32 8.69
N ASN A 325 -7.51 8.56 9.31
CA ASN A 325 -7.30 9.70 10.19
C ASN A 325 -7.35 11.05 9.45
N LEU A 326 -6.81 11.12 8.23
CA LEU A 326 -6.94 12.29 7.36
C LEU A 326 -8.40 12.53 6.96
N GLU A 327 -9.12 11.48 6.55
CA GLU A 327 -10.54 11.58 6.18
C GLU A 327 -11.41 12.02 7.38
N LYS A 328 -11.12 11.54 8.60
CA LYS A 328 -11.81 11.95 9.86
C LYS A 328 -11.70 13.45 10.15
N ILE A 329 -10.58 14.08 9.77
CA ILE A 329 -10.39 15.54 9.89
C ILE A 329 -10.81 16.30 8.63
N GLY A 330 -11.36 15.62 7.62
CA GLY A 330 -11.91 16.22 6.41
C GLY A 330 -10.95 16.32 5.23
N ILE A 331 -9.79 15.68 5.29
CA ILE A 331 -8.81 15.64 4.20
C ILE A 331 -9.03 14.36 3.40
N THR A 332 -9.64 14.49 2.22
CA THR A 332 -9.97 13.37 1.33
C THR A 332 -8.93 13.20 0.21
N ASP A 333 -7.78 13.85 0.28
CA ASP A 333 -6.75 13.80 -0.77
C ASP A 333 -5.79 12.62 -0.64
N ALA A 334 -5.95 11.81 0.40
CA ALA A 334 -5.11 10.65 0.67
C ALA A 334 -5.85 9.36 0.30
N VAL A 335 -5.10 8.44 -0.30
CA VAL A 335 -5.55 7.07 -0.59
C VAL A 335 -4.43 6.08 -0.30
N THR A 336 -4.78 4.82 -0.11
CA THR A 336 -3.83 3.71 -0.06
C THR A 336 -4.18 2.68 -1.12
N ILE A 337 -3.18 1.99 -1.66
CA ILE A 337 -3.40 0.83 -2.54
C ILE A 337 -2.69 -0.35 -1.92
N ASN A 338 -3.45 -1.25 -1.29
CA ASN A 338 -2.92 -2.44 -0.64
C ASN A 338 -3.98 -3.58 -0.66
N GLY A 339 -3.63 -4.73 -0.08
CA GLY A 339 -4.48 -5.92 -0.07
C GLY A 339 -5.60 -5.91 0.99
N LEU A 340 -5.63 -4.92 1.89
CA LEU A 340 -6.66 -4.77 2.93
C LEU A 340 -7.93 -4.11 2.42
N LEU A 341 -7.88 -3.45 1.25
CA LEU A 341 -9.04 -2.84 0.62
C LEU A 341 -9.86 -3.88 -0.14
N ASP A 342 -11.18 -3.76 -0.09
CA ASP A 342 -12.03 -4.55 -0.97
C ASP A 342 -11.81 -4.16 -2.45
N PRO A 343 -12.17 -5.02 -3.42
CA PRO A 343 -11.89 -4.75 -4.82
C PRO A 343 -12.51 -3.46 -5.38
N ILE A 344 -13.66 -3.03 -4.87
CA ILE A 344 -14.34 -1.80 -5.28
C ILE A 344 -13.57 -0.60 -4.73
N GLU A 345 -13.26 -0.60 -3.43
CA GLU A 345 -12.43 0.45 -2.80
C GLU A 345 -11.04 0.55 -3.44
N ARG A 346 -10.42 -0.59 -3.74
CA ARG A 346 -9.12 -0.63 -4.41
C ARG A 346 -9.21 -0.06 -5.82
N GLY A 347 -10.24 -0.43 -6.58
CA GLY A 347 -10.51 0.10 -7.92
C GLY A 347 -10.70 1.62 -7.91
N LYS A 348 -11.53 2.12 -6.99
CA LYS A 348 -11.71 3.56 -6.77
C LYS A 348 -10.43 4.26 -6.32
N SER A 349 -9.57 3.60 -5.56
CA SER A 349 -8.27 4.17 -5.17
C SER A 349 -7.34 4.35 -6.37
N PHE A 350 -7.34 3.42 -7.34
CA PHE A 350 -6.63 3.62 -8.61
C PHE A 350 -7.19 4.80 -9.38
N GLU A 351 -8.51 4.83 -9.60
CA GLU A 351 -9.22 5.90 -10.31
C GLU A 351 -8.90 7.28 -9.71
N ARG A 352 -8.95 7.40 -8.38
CA ARG A 352 -8.67 8.66 -7.65
C ARG A 352 -7.23 9.14 -7.81
N VAL A 353 -6.27 8.22 -7.98
CA VAL A 353 -4.88 8.61 -8.26
C VAL A 353 -4.75 9.03 -9.73
N GLU A 354 -5.38 8.30 -10.66
CA GLU A 354 -5.34 8.58 -12.09
C GLU A 354 -5.99 9.92 -12.44
N ASP A 355 -7.14 10.25 -11.84
CA ASP A 355 -7.87 11.50 -12.08
C ASP A 355 -7.32 12.69 -11.29
N GLY A 356 -6.49 12.47 -10.26
CA GLY A 356 -5.88 13.50 -9.44
C GLY A 356 -6.67 13.98 -8.22
N SER A 357 -7.78 13.33 -7.90
CA SER A 357 -8.51 13.54 -6.64
C SER A 357 -7.75 13.08 -5.40
N ALA A 358 -6.76 12.21 -5.58
CA ALA A 358 -5.73 11.93 -4.60
C ALA A 358 -4.41 12.66 -4.92
N SER A 359 -3.87 13.35 -3.91
CA SER A 359 -2.55 13.98 -3.95
C SER A 359 -1.53 13.24 -3.06
N LEU A 360 -1.99 12.35 -2.18
CA LEU A 360 -1.16 11.49 -1.33
C LEU A 360 -1.50 10.02 -1.59
N LEU A 361 -0.50 9.23 -1.98
CA LEU A 361 -0.65 7.80 -2.20
C LEU A 361 0.24 7.02 -1.22
N TYR A 362 -0.38 6.26 -0.31
CA TYR A 362 0.31 5.35 0.59
C TYR A 362 0.42 3.93 -0.01
N ILE A 363 1.64 3.44 -0.20
CA ILE A 363 1.93 2.09 -0.73
C ILE A 363 3.04 1.38 0.04
N SER A 364 3.07 0.05 -0.03
CA SER A 364 4.14 -0.75 0.56
C SER A 364 5.37 -0.79 -0.36
N PRO A 365 6.59 -1.01 0.15
CA PRO A 365 7.80 -1.11 -0.69
C PRO A 365 7.70 -2.26 -1.72
N GLU A 366 7.07 -3.38 -1.36
CA GLU A 366 6.86 -4.52 -2.26
C GLU A 366 5.95 -4.16 -3.44
N SER A 367 5.01 -3.22 -3.24
CA SER A 367 4.08 -2.75 -4.28
C SER A 367 4.80 -2.01 -5.42
N LEU A 368 6.00 -1.48 -5.19
CA LEU A 368 6.83 -0.85 -6.23
C LEU A 368 7.26 -1.85 -7.31
N ARG A 369 7.25 -3.15 -7.02
CA ARG A 369 7.51 -4.19 -8.01
C ARG A 369 6.30 -4.44 -8.93
N SER A 370 5.16 -3.81 -8.70
CA SER A 370 3.96 -3.93 -9.53
C SER A 370 4.03 -3.03 -10.77
N LYS A 371 3.86 -3.63 -11.95
CA LYS A 371 3.77 -2.87 -13.21
C LYS A 371 2.55 -1.97 -13.28
N THR A 372 1.47 -2.31 -12.58
CA THR A 372 0.27 -1.47 -12.51
C THR A 372 0.56 -0.19 -11.72
N ILE A 373 1.26 -0.30 -10.58
CA ILE A 373 1.68 0.86 -9.80
C ILE A 373 2.68 1.71 -10.59
N GLU A 374 3.62 1.10 -11.30
CA GLU A 374 4.52 1.84 -12.18
C GLU A 374 3.75 2.66 -13.23
N ARG A 375 2.80 2.04 -13.95
CA ARG A 375 1.98 2.72 -14.96
C ARG A 375 1.19 3.88 -14.36
N LEU A 376 0.59 3.66 -13.20
CA LEU A 376 -0.14 4.69 -12.44
C LEU A 376 0.76 5.91 -12.15
N LEU A 377 1.96 5.67 -11.63
CA LEU A 377 2.93 6.71 -11.29
C LEU A 377 3.53 7.40 -12.53
N LEU A 378 3.67 6.70 -13.65
CA LEU A 378 4.09 7.30 -14.92
C LEU A 378 3.04 8.28 -15.47
N GLY A 379 1.75 8.03 -15.21
CA GLY A 379 0.64 8.89 -15.65
C GLY A 379 0.42 10.16 -14.80
N ARG A 380 1.10 10.31 -13.66
CA ARG A 380 0.91 11.43 -12.73
C ARG A 380 2.21 12.16 -12.47
N LYS A 381 2.18 13.48 -12.27
CA LYS A 381 3.33 14.25 -11.80
C LYS A 381 3.72 13.84 -10.38
N ILE A 382 4.93 13.33 -10.19
CA ILE A 382 5.40 12.92 -8.86
C ILE A 382 6.24 14.05 -8.28
N VAL A 383 5.79 14.65 -7.19
CA VAL A 383 6.49 15.78 -6.56
C VAL A 383 7.56 15.30 -5.60
N ARG A 384 7.30 14.19 -4.90
CA ARG A 384 8.17 13.69 -3.85
C ARG A 384 7.90 12.22 -3.54
N PHE A 385 8.97 11.50 -3.23
CA PHE A 385 8.89 10.22 -2.52
C PHE A 385 9.16 10.42 -1.03
N VAL A 386 8.24 9.95 -0.20
CA VAL A 386 8.36 9.93 1.25
C VAL A 386 8.61 8.48 1.67
N ILE A 387 9.68 8.23 2.40
CA ILE A 387 9.98 6.91 2.96
C ILE A 387 9.79 7.00 4.46
N ASP A 388 8.73 6.35 4.94
CA ASP A 388 8.48 6.16 6.35
C ASP A 388 9.26 4.95 6.87
N GLU A 389 9.63 5.01 8.15
CA GLU A 389 10.50 4.02 8.80
C GLU A 389 11.79 3.72 8.02
N ALA A 390 12.48 4.78 7.59
CA ALA A 390 13.69 4.70 6.80
C ALA A 390 14.84 3.92 7.45
N HIS A 391 14.76 3.61 8.76
CA HIS A 391 15.70 2.70 9.40
C HIS A 391 15.73 1.30 8.75
N CYS A 392 14.69 0.92 7.98
CA CYS A 392 14.64 -0.34 7.25
C CYS A 392 15.69 -0.52 6.15
N PHE A 393 16.37 0.54 5.72
CA PHE A 393 17.48 0.46 4.76
C PHE A 393 18.74 -0.18 5.34
N SER A 394 18.96 -0.09 6.65
CA SER A 394 20.23 -0.48 7.28
C SER A 394 20.13 -1.83 8.00
N SER A 395 21.14 -2.68 7.82
CA SER A 395 21.32 -3.90 8.63
C SER A 395 21.64 -3.61 10.10
N TRP A 396 21.95 -2.35 10.43
CA TRP A 396 22.08 -1.86 11.80
C TRP A 396 20.76 -1.30 12.37
N GLY A 397 19.73 -1.22 11.53
CA GLY A 397 18.37 -0.86 11.90
C GLY A 397 17.66 -1.95 12.70
N GLN A 398 16.56 -1.57 13.34
CA GLN A 398 15.76 -2.48 14.16
C GLN A 398 14.92 -3.49 13.33
N ASP A 399 14.51 -3.13 12.11
CA ASP A 399 13.77 -3.98 11.17
C ASP A 399 14.35 -3.81 9.76
N PHE A 400 15.22 -4.71 9.31
CA PHE A 400 15.81 -4.63 7.97
C PHE A 400 14.90 -5.27 6.92
N ARG A 401 14.54 -4.51 5.87
CA ARG A 401 13.66 -5.01 4.80
C ARG A 401 14.29 -4.83 3.43
N VAL A 402 14.56 -5.93 2.74
CA VAL A 402 15.30 -5.89 1.48
C VAL A 402 14.54 -5.16 0.38
N ASP A 403 13.20 -5.16 0.38
CA ASP A 403 12.43 -4.40 -0.63
C ASP A 403 12.59 -2.88 -0.50
N TYR A 404 13.08 -2.36 0.64
CA TYR A 404 13.51 -0.95 0.72
C TYR A 404 14.69 -0.67 -0.21
N LEU A 405 15.63 -1.61 -0.35
CA LEU A 405 16.80 -1.42 -1.22
C LEU A 405 16.44 -1.27 -2.71
N TYR A 406 15.22 -1.64 -3.11
CA TYR A 406 14.71 -1.45 -4.46
C TYR A 406 14.14 -0.04 -4.72
N ILE A 407 13.83 0.74 -3.68
CA ILE A 407 13.21 2.07 -3.80
C ILE A 407 14.03 3.00 -4.70
N GLY A 408 15.35 3.07 -4.47
CA GLY A 408 16.25 3.89 -5.29
C GLY A 408 16.29 3.47 -6.76
N ASP A 409 16.33 2.16 -7.04
CA ASP A 409 16.30 1.65 -8.41
C ASP A 409 14.96 1.95 -9.11
N PHE A 410 13.86 1.87 -8.36
CA PHE A 410 12.53 2.23 -8.87
C PHE A 410 12.40 3.73 -9.18
N ILE A 411 12.85 4.60 -8.27
CA ILE A 411 12.83 6.06 -8.49
C ILE A 411 13.68 6.42 -9.72
N LYS A 412 14.86 5.81 -9.84
CA LYS A 412 15.72 5.96 -11.02
C LYS A 412 15.02 5.52 -12.30
N GLN A 413 14.35 4.36 -12.28
CA GLN A 413 13.57 3.87 -13.42
C GLN A 413 12.44 4.83 -13.83
N ILE A 414 11.72 5.40 -12.87
CA ILE A 414 10.68 6.41 -13.16
C ILE A 414 11.30 7.66 -13.77
N HIS A 415 12.40 8.15 -13.18
CA HIS A 415 13.13 9.33 -13.67
C HIS A 415 13.63 9.13 -15.11
N GLU A 416 14.22 7.97 -15.43
CA GLU A 416 14.66 7.60 -16.78
C GLU A 416 13.49 7.48 -17.77
N LYS A 417 12.40 6.80 -17.40
CA LYS A 417 11.22 6.62 -18.27
C LYS A 417 10.49 7.92 -18.56
N LYS A 418 10.47 8.84 -17.59
CA LYS A 418 9.93 10.19 -17.78
C LYS A 418 10.94 11.15 -18.42
N ASN A 419 12.22 10.77 -18.47
CA ASN A 419 13.32 11.59 -18.99
C ASN A 419 13.34 12.98 -18.34
N LEU A 420 13.29 13.00 -17.00
CA LEU A 420 13.33 14.22 -16.21
C LEU A 420 14.78 14.75 -16.15
N GLU A 421 14.96 16.08 -16.18
CA GLU A 421 16.29 16.67 -15.96
C GLU A 421 16.67 16.66 -14.48
N ASP A 422 15.72 16.98 -13.60
CA ASP A 422 15.92 17.07 -12.16
C ASP A 422 15.47 15.77 -11.46
N THR A 423 16.27 15.28 -10.51
CA THR A 423 15.92 14.11 -9.70
C THR A 423 14.74 14.43 -8.79
N ILE A 424 13.79 13.49 -8.68
CA ILE A 424 12.62 13.64 -7.79
C ILE A 424 13.10 13.66 -6.33
N PRO A 425 12.74 14.68 -5.53
CA PRO A 425 13.15 14.76 -4.12
C PRO A 425 12.68 13.58 -3.27
N VAL A 426 13.52 13.23 -2.29
CA VAL A 426 13.29 12.11 -1.37
C VAL A 426 13.28 12.60 0.07
N SER A 427 12.25 12.24 0.85
CA SER A 427 12.16 12.53 2.28
C SER A 427 12.10 11.25 3.11
N CYS A 428 13.12 11.00 3.91
CA CYS A 428 13.20 9.85 4.80
C CYS A 428 12.81 10.24 6.22
N PHE A 429 11.97 9.44 6.87
CA PHE A 429 11.52 9.64 8.25
C PHE A 429 11.74 8.39 9.09
N THR A 430 12.18 8.57 10.34
CA THR A 430 12.27 7.47 11.31
C THR A 430 12.14 7.98 12.74
N ALA A 431 11.72 7.10 13.65
CA ALA A 431 11.61 7.43 15.07
C ALA A 431 12.94 7.33 15.82
N THR A 432 13.68 6.27 15.54
CA THR A 432 14.90 5.90 16.23
C THR A 432 15.94 5.57 15.16
N ALA A 433 17.12 6.18 15.25
CA ALA A 433 18.22 5.87 14.34
C ALA A 433 19.56 6.11 15.02
N LYS A 434 20.44 5.11 14.94
CA LYS A 434 21.86 5.24 15.29
C LYS A 434 22.58 6.07 14.23
N LYS A 435 23.72 6.67 14.58
CA LYS A 435 24.59 7.34 13.60
C LYS A 435 24.89 6.49 12.37
N LYS A 436 25.19 5.20 12.58
CA LYS A 436 25.46 4.27 11.47
C LYS A 436 24.26 4.09 10.53
N VAL A 437 23.04 4.05 11.07
CA VAL A 437 21.81 3.94 10.28
C VAL A 437 21.60 5.20 9.43
N ILE A 438 21.84 6.39 10.01
CA ILE A 438 21.79 7.67 9.30
C ILE A 438 22.82 7.68 8.14
N GLU A 439 24.06 7.30 8.41
CA GLU A 439 25.13 7.21 7.41
C GLU A 439 24.77 6.24 6.27
N ASP A 440 24.24 5.05 6.59
CA ASP A 440 23.86 4.05 5.60
C ASP A 440 22.73 4.55 4.69
N ILE A 441 21.72 5.23 5.24
CA ILE A 441 20.62 5.83 4.45
C ILE A 441 21.17 6.92 3.52
N CYS A 442 21.99 7.84 4.03
CA CYS A 442 22.58 8.91 3.22
C CYS A 442 23.47 8.35 2.10
N THR A 443 24.32 7.36 2.42
CA THR A 443 25.19 6.69 1.44
C THR A 443 24.37 6.00 0.36
N TYR A 444 23.31 5.28 0.74
CA TYR A 444 22.43 4.61 -0.20
C TYR A 444 21.83 5.57 -1.23
N PHE A 445 21.25 6.70 -0.79
CA PHE A 445 20.64 7.67 -1.72
C PHE A 445 21.68 8.47 -2.52
N LYS A 446 22.86 8.71 -1.95
CA LYS A 446 24.01 9.30 -2.66
C LYS A 446 24.46 8.39 -3.82
N GLU A 447 24.62 7.09 -3.57
CA GLU A 447 25.08 6.12 -4.58
C GLU A 447 24.01 5.79 -5.62
N LYS A 448 22.76 5.62 -5.21
CA LYS A 448 21.67 5.18 -6.09
C LYS A 448 21.08 6.29 -6.95
N LEU A 449 20.94 7.49 -6.38
CA LEU A 449 20.21 8.61 -6.99
C LEU A 449 21.03 9.90 -7.10
N SER A 450 22.29 9.91 -6.66
CA SER A 450 23.12 11.12 -6.58
C SER A 450 22.47 12.23 -5.74
N LEU A 451 21.73 11.85 -4.69
CA LEU A 451 21.02 12.78 -3.80
C LEU A 451 21.80 13.02 -2.50
N ASP A 452 21.92 14.28 -2.12
CA ASP A 452 22.38 14.70 -0.79
C ASP A 452 21.16 14.96 0.11
N LEU A 453 21.10 14.29 1.26
CA LEU A 453 20.01 14.44 2.23
C LEU A 453 20.38 15.47 3.30
N GLU A 454 19.55 16.49 3.47
CA GLU A 454 19.65 17.41 4.61
C GLU A 454 19.14 16.70 5.89
N ILE A 455 19.99 16.61 6.91
CA ILE A 455 19.71 15.82 8.11
C ILE A 455 19.08 16.71 9.18
N PHE A 456 17.91 16.29 9.67
CA PHE A 456 17.21 16.91 10.79
C PHE A 456 17.07 15.89 11.91
N SER A 457 17.81 16.05 13.01
CA SER A 457 17.68 15.21 14.20
C SER A 457 17.68 16.07 15.46
N SER A 458 17.05 15.56 16.53
CA SER A 458 17.09 16.16 17.86
C SER A 458 17.55 15.12 18.88
N THR A 459 18.23 15.59 19.93
CA THR A 459 18.66 14.77 21.08
C THR A 459 17.60 14.73 22.20
N ALA A 460 16.45 15.38 22.01
CA ALA A 460 15.41 15.48 23.02
C ALA A 460 14.87 14.11 23.46
N THR A 461 14.92 13.85 24.76
CA THR A 461 14.33 12.68 25.41
C THR A 461 12.97 13.00 26.00
N ARG A 462 12.12 11.99 26.17
CA ARG A 462 10.77 12.16 26.74
C ARG A 462 10.86 12.25 28.26
N THR A 463 10.80 13.47 28.80
CA THR A 463 10.91 13.75 30.24
C THR A 463 9.68 13.30 31.04
N ASN A 464 8.54 13.11 30.38
CA ASN A 464 7.29 12.70 31.01
C ASN A 464 7.14 11.17 31.18
N LEU A 465 8.16 10.38 30.83
CA LEU A 465 8.16 8.93 30.98
C LEU A 465 9.03 8.51 32.15
N GLN A 466 8.49 7.65 33.02
CA GLN A 466 9.22 7.04 34.12
C GLN A 466 9.51 5.58 33.83
N TYR A 467 10.79 5.20 33.73
CA TYR A 467 11.19 3.83 33.44
C TYR A 467 11.46 3.07 34.75
N LYS A 468 10.88 1.87 34.90
CA LYS A 468 11.05 1.02 36.09
C LYS A 468 11.27 -0.42 35.65
N VAL A 469 12.18 -1.13 36.31
CA VAL A 469 12.46 -2.54 36.03
C VAL A 469 12.34 -3.32 37.34
N PHE A 470 11.52 -4.37 37.32
CA PHE A 470 11.35 -5.29 38.43
C PHE A 470 11.85 -6.66 38.04
N GLU A 471 12.80 -7.19 38.81
CA GLU A 471 13.25 -8.58 38.66
C GLU A 471 12.17 -9.51 39.24
N LYS A 472 11.77 -10.52 38.46
CA LYS A 472 10.73 -11.49 38.83
C LYS A 472 11.20 -12.91 38.51
N GLY A 473 11.11 -13.80 39.50
CA GLY A 473 11.68 -15.14 39.46
C GLY A 473 10.92 -16.10 38.55
N ASP A 474 9.60 -16.05 38.58
CA ASP A 474 8.73 -16.93 37.79
C ASP A 474 7.54 -16.20 37.15
N GLU A 475 6.75 -16.95 36.40
CA GLU A 475 5.57 -16.46 35.68
C GLU A 475 4.42 -16.01 36.59
N ASP A 476 4.26 -16.61 37.77
CA ASP A 476 3.19 -16.23 38.69
C ASP A 476 3.54 -14.94 39.45
N GLU A 477 4.80 -14.75 39.83
CA GLU A 477 5.28 -13.48 40.37
C GLU A 477 5.13 -12.31 39.37
N LYS A 478 5.36 -12.58 38.08
CA LYS A 478 5.12 -11.58 37.02
C LYS A 478 3.64 -11.27 36.89
N TYR A 479 2.78 -12.29 36.87
CA TYR A 479 1.33 -12.09 36.78
C TYR A 479 0.81 -11.27 37.96
N GLN A 480 1.21 -11.60 39.19
CA GLN A 480 0.81 -10.85 40.38
C GLN A 480 1.25 -9.39 40.30
N ALA A 481 2.48 -9.13 39.84
CA ALA A 481 2.96 -7.77 39.64
C ALA A 481 2.14 -6.99 38.59
N VAL A 482 1.73 -7.62 37.48
CA VAL A 482 0.81 -6.98 36.53
C VAL A 482 -0.49 -6.61 37.23
N ARG A 483 -1.08 -7.54 37.98
CA ARG A 483 -2.36 -7.34 38.67
C ARG A 483 -2.28 -6.14 39.61
N ASP A 484 -1.25 -6.12 40.47
CA ASP A 484 -1.02 -5.07 41.44
C ASP A 484 -0.83 -3.70 40.77
N LEU A 485 -0.04 -3.63 39.68
CA LEU A 485 0.22 -2.39 38.95
C LEU A 485 -1.03 -1.84 38.26
N VAL A 486 -1.81 -2.72 37.62
CA VAL A 486 -3.06 -2.34 36.95
C VAL A 486 -4.09 -1.85 37.96
N GLU A 487 -4.21 -2.52 39.10
CA GLU A 487 -5.13 -2.14 40.18
C GLU A 487 -4.72 -0.79 40.83
N GLU A 488 -3.43 -0.58 41.10
CA GLU A 488 -2.92 0.65 41.71
C GLU A 488 -3.09 1.87 40.79
N LYS A 489 -2.74 1.73 39.50
CA LYS A 489 -2.67 2.88 38.57
C LYS A 489 -4.00 3.22 37.93
N ASN A 490 -4.86 2.22 37.73
CA ASN A 490 -6.18 2.35 37.11
C ASN A 490 -6.21 3.32 35.91
N CYS A 491 -5.37 3.06 34.91
CA CYS A 491 -5.22 3.90 33.73
C CYS A 491 -5.13 3.05 32.46
N PRO A 492 -5.34 3.63 31.27
CA PRO A 492 -5.19 2.90 30.01
C PRO A 492 -3.77 2.32 29.88
N THR A 493 -3.70 1.00 29.71
CA THR A 493 -2.47 0.21 29.83
C THR A 493 -2.24 -0.66 28.60
N ILE A 494 -0.98 -0.70 28.12
CA ILE A 494 -0.53 -1.69 27.13
C ILE A 494 0.41 -2.68 27.81
N ILE A 495 0.18 -3.97 27.62
CA ILE A 495 1.01 -5.06 28.16
C ILE A 495 1.67 -5.80 27.00
N TYR A 496 2.99 -5.72 26.88
CA TYR A 496 3.77 -6.36 25.82
C TYR A 496 4.25 -7.77 26.19
N VAL A 497 4.03 -8.72 25.27
CA VAL A 497 4.48 -10.12 25.33
C VAL A 497 5.15 -10.55 24.02
N SER A 498 5.99 -11.58 24.03
CA SER A 498 6.75 -12.00 22.84
C SER A 498 5.99 -12.97 21.93
N ARG A 499 4.97 -13.67 22.45
CA ARG A 499 4.27 -14.75 21.73
C ARG A 499 2.76 -14.51 21.64
N THR A 500 2.19 -14.82 20.49
CA THR A 500 0.75 -14.68 20.21
C THR A 500 -0.13 -15.44 21.22
N LYS A 501 0.21 -16.70 21.50
CA LYS A 501 -0.50 -17.54 22.48
C LYS A 501 -0.53 -16.89 23.88
N LYS A 502 0.57 -16.23 24.28
CA LYS A 502 0.69 -15.60 25.60
C LYS A 502 -0.24 -14.39 25.71
N ALA A 503 -0.40 -13.62 24.62
CA ALA A 503 -1.29 -12.46 24.59
C ALA A 503 -2.75 -12.87 24.89
N TYR A 504 -3.23 -13.95 24.27
CA TYR A 504 -4.55 -14.51 24.57
C TYR A 504 -4.67 -14.98 26.01
N SER A 505 -3.78 -15.89 26.45
CA SER A 505 -3.90 -16.48 27.79
C SER A 505 -3.78 -15.44 28.92
N LEU A 506 -2.98 -14.39 28.72
CA LEU A 506 -2.81 -13.34 29.73
C LEU A 506 -4.01 -12.39 29.74
N ALA A 507 -4.57 -12.03 28.58
CA ALA A 507 -5.80 -11.24 28.50
C ALA A 507 -6.98 -11.98 29.12
N GLU A 508 -7.11 -13.28 28.85
CA GLU A 508 -8.13 -14.15 29.44
C GLU A 508 -8.01 -14.20 30.96
N ARG A 509 -6.81 -14.50 31.50
CA ARG A 509 -6.56 -14.53 32.95
C ARG A 509 -6.88 -13.20 33.64
N LEU A 510 -6.50 -12.07 33.04
CA LEU A 510 -6.86 -10.74 33.56
C LEU A 510 -8.37 -10.49 33.53
N THR A 511 -9.06 -10.99 32.50
CA THR A 511 -10.53 -10.87 32.37
C THR A 511 -11.25 -11.70 33.42
N GLU A 512 -10.76 -12.92 33.70
CA GLU A 512 -11.26 -13.78 34.79
C GLU A 512 -11.11 -13.11 36.17
N ASP A 513 -10.03 -12.36 36.37
CA ASP A 513 -9.78 -11.58 37.60
C ASP A 513 -10.57 -10.26 37.65
N GLY A 514 -11.43 -9.97 36.66
CA GLY A 514 -12.33 -8.81 36.64
C GLY A 514 -11.79 -7.57 35.92
N PHE A 515 -10.61 -7.63 35.31
CA PHE A 515 -10.07 -6.53 34.52
C PHE A 515 -10.53 -6.59 33.07
N SER A 516 -11.00 -5.48 32.51
CA SER A 516 -11.37 -5.41 31.09
C SER A 516 -10.09 -5.39 30.22
N ALA A 517 -9.69 -6.57 29.74
CA ALA A 517 -8.49 -6.77 28.93
C ALA A 517 -8.82 -7.48 27.60
N LYS A 518 -8.14 -7.07 26.52
CA LYS A 518 -8.27 -7.72 25.21
C LYS A 518 -6.89 -8.06 24.61
N PRO A 519 -6.78 -9.15 23.84
CA PRO A 519 -5.55 -9.51 23.14
C PRO A 519 -5.42 -8.74 21.80
N TYR A 520 -4.17 -8.49 21.37
CA TYR A 520 -3.85 -8.02 20.03
C TYR A 520 -2.55 -8.64 19.49
N HIS A 521 -2.61 -9.31 18.34
CA HIS A 521 -1.41 -9.77 17.64
C HIS A 521 -1.61 -9.99 16.12
N GLY A 522 -0.51 -10.16 15.39
CA GLY A 522 -0.51 -10.27 13.92
C GLY A 522 -1.27 -11.47 13.33
N LYS A 523 -1.45 -12.56 14.11
CA LYS A 523 -2.19 -13.77 13.71
C LYS A 523 -3.67 -13.79 14.13
N MET A 524 -4.22 -12.67 14.58
CA MET A 524 -5.65 -12.59 14.93
C MET A 524 -6.49 -12.39 13.68
N ASP A 525 -7.76 -12.82 13.76
CA ASP A 525 -8.77 -12.47 12.76
C ASP A 525 -8.82 -10.95 12.57
N VAL A 526 -8.88 -10.49 11.32
CA VAL A 526 -8.85 -9.06 11.00
C VAL A 526 -10.01 -8.31 11.66
N LYS A 527 -11.20 -8.92 11.77
CA LYS A 527 -12.36 -8.26 12.41
C LYS A 527 -12.15 -8.15 13.91
N GLU A 528 -11.79 -9.25 14.58
CA GLU A 528 -11.51 -9.24 16.03
C GLU A 528 -10.39 -8.26 16.38
N LYS A 529 -9.30 -8.27 15.61
CA LYS A 529 -8.15 -7.38 15.78
C LYS A 529 -8.55 -5.90 15.69
N THR A 530 -9.35 -5.55 14.68
CA THR A 530 -9.84 -4.18 14.48
C THR A 530 -10.79 -3.77 15.61
N ALA A 531 -11.73 -4.66 15.98
CA ALA A 531 -12.67 -4.41 17.07
C ALA A 531 -11.97 -4.17 18.41
N ASN A 532 -10.97 -5.00 18.76
CA ASN A 532 -10.20 -4.84 19.98
C ASN A 532 -9.39 -3.54 19.99
N GLN A 533 -8.75 -3.19 18.87
CA GLN A 533 -8.01 -1.92 18.72
C GLN A 533 -8.94 -0.72 18.88
N ASP A 534 -10.09 -0.72 18.22
CA ASP A 534 -11.06 0.36 18.29
C ASP A 534 -11.64 0.53 19.70
N ALA A 535 -11.97 -0.58 20.37
CA ALA A 535 -12.45 -0.57 21.75
C ALA A 535 -11.41 0.05 22.71
N PHE A 536 -10.13 -0.26 22.52
CA PHE A 536 -9.05 0.34 23.29
C PHE A 536 -8.86 1.85 23.00
N ILE A 537 -8.89 2.24 21.72
CA ILE A 537 -8.76 3.64 21.31
C ILE A 537 -9.90 4.49 21.88
N LYS A 538 -11.14 3.98 21.82
CA LYS A 538 -12.35 4.63 22.36
C LYS A 538 -12.40 4.66 23.89
N GLY A 539 -11.57 3.85 24.57
CA GLY A 539 -11.56 3.73 26.03
C GLY A 539 -12.63 2.78 26.58
N GLU A 540 -13.27 1.96 25.74
CA GLU A 540 -14.20 0.90 26.16
C GLU A 540 -13.45 -0.25 26.85
N VAL A 541 -12.21 -0.50 26.43
CA VAL A 541 -11.29 -1.46 27.03
C VAL A 541 -10.04 -0.72 27.54
N PRO A 542 -9.76 -0.71 28.85
CA PRO A 542 -8.61 -0.01 29.40
C PRO A 542 -7.29 -0.75 29.19
N ILE A 543 -7.29 -2.08 28.99
CA ILE A 543 -6.05 -2.87 28.93
C ILE A 543 -5.95 -3.62 27.60
N MET A 544 -4.84 -3.40 26.92
CA MET A 544 -4.48 -4.17 25.72
C MET A 544 -3.28 -5.05 26.00
N VAL A 545 -3.43 -6.36 25.83
CA VAL A 545 -2.32 -7.31 25.92
C VAL A 545 -1.87 -7.67 24.51
N ALA A 546 -0.62 -7.42 24.16
CA ALA A 546 -0.21 -7.49 22.78
C ALA A 546 1.23 -7.94 22.53
N THR A 547 1.47 -8.43 21.31
CA THR A 547 2.83 -8.54 20.79
C THR A 547 3.32 -7.21 20.22
N SER A 548 4.58 -7.13 19.80
CA SER A 548 5.15 -5.96 19.09
C SER A 548 4.33 -5.52 17.86
N ALA A 549 3.46 -6.39 17.34
CA ALA A 549 2.49 -6.06 16.31
C ALA A 549 1.49 -4.96 16.73
N PHE A 550 1.15 -4.82 18.01
CA PHE A 550 0.37 -3.69 18.54
C PHE A 550 1.29 -2.53 18.80
N GLY A 551 1.78 -1.96 17.71
CA GLY A 551 2.80 -0.96 17.77
C GLY A 551 2.49 0.16 16.81
N MET A 552 3.16 0.12 15.67
CA MET A 552 3.11 1.14 14.64
C MET A 552 1.66 1.41 14.22
N GLY A 553 1.14 2.62 14.51
CA GLY A 553 -0.23 3.04 14.16
C GLY A 553 -1.15 3.39 15.32
N VAL A 554 -0.92 2.86 16.54
CA VAL A 554 -1.76 3.21 17.70
C VAL A 554 -1.47 4.64 18.14
N ASP A 555 -2.45 5.54 17.99
CA ASP A 555 -2.40 6.95 18.42
C ASP A 555 -3.45 7.26 19.48
N LYS A 556 -3.23 6.74 20.70
CA LYS A 556 -3.99 7.09 21.89
C LYS A 556 -3.15 8.01 22.77
N LYS A 557 -3.68 9.21 23.08
CA LYS A 557 -2.92 10.28 23.75
C LYS A 557 -2.67 10.02 25.24
N ASP A 558 -3.61 9.32 25.87
CA ASP A 558 -3.81 9.17 27.31
C ASP A 558 -3.38 7.79 27.85
N ILE A 559 -2.50 7.07 27.15
CA ILE A 559 -1.92 5.83 27.69
C ILE A 559 -1.07 6.18 28.92
N GLY A 560 -1.54 5.82 30.11
CA GLY A 560 -0.87 6.13 31.36
C GLY A 560 0.23 5.14 31.74
N MET A 561 0.16 3.90 31.21
CA MET A 561 1.10 2.85 31.58
C MET A 561 1.42 1.90 30.42
N VAL A 562 2.69 1.50 30.32
CA VAL A 562 3.15 0.41 29.45
C VAL A 562 3.90 -0.61 30.30
N ILE A 563 3.54 -1.89 30.19
CA ILE A 563 4.16 -2.99 30.92
C ILE A 563 4.76 -3.98 29.92
N HIS A 564 6.08 -4.14 29.93
CA HIS A 564 6.75 -5.24 29.27
C HIS A 564 6.74 -6.46 30.18
N TYR A 565 5.73 -7.31 30.00
CA TYR A 565 5.62 -8.60 30.71
C TYR A 565 6.79 -9.52 30.35
N GLU A 566 7.22 -9.44 29.10
CA GLU A 566 8.50 -9.95 28.62
C GLU A 566 9.26 -8.77 28.00
N ILE A 567 10.55 -8.64 28.32
CA ILE A 567 11.40 -7.57 27.78
C ILE A 567 11.48 -7.67 26.25
N SER A 568 11.55 -6.53 25.56
CA SER A 568 11.76 -6.48 24.11
C SER A 568 13.10 -7.09 23.70
N ASP A 569 13.24 -7.46 22.42
CA ASP A 569 14.47 -8.07 21.86
C ASP A 569 15.61 -7.07 21.64
N SER A 570 15.33 -5.77 21.76
CA SER A 570 16.27 -4.68 21.53
C SER A 570 15.85 -3.42 22.28
N LEU A 571 16.81 -2.53 22.54
CA LEU A 571 16.56 -1.27 23.24
C LEU A 571 15.72 -0.31 22.38
N GLU A 572 15.86 -0.38 21.05
CA GLU A 572 15.08 0.40 20.11
C GLU A 572 13.59 0.05 20.16
N ASN A 573 13.27 -1.25 20.09
CA ASN A 573 11.88 -1.73 20.21
C ASN A 573 11.31 -1.36 21.58
N TYR A 574 12.07 -1.55 22.66
CA TYR A 574 11.65 -1.15 24.00
C TYR A 574 11.28 0.34 24.08
N ILE A 575 12.14 1.23 23.58
CA ILE A 575 11.89 2.68 23.61
C ILE A 575 10.73 3.08 22.71
N GLN A 576 10.57 2.43 21.55
CA GLN A 576 9.44 2.68 20.66
C GLN A 576 8.11 2.24 21.28
N GLU A 577 8.10 1.09 21.96
CA GLU A 577 6.95 0.54 22.68
C GLU A 577 6.60 1.37 23.93
N ALA A 578 7.59 1.67 24.77
CA ALA A 578 7.43 2.52 25.95
C ALA A 578 7.03 3.95 25.57
N GLY A 579 7.55 4.47 24.45
CA GLY A 579 7.22 5.78 23.89
C GLY A 579 5.78 5.93 23.39
N ARG A 580 4.93 4.91 23.56
CA ARG A 580 3.47 4.98 23.35
C ARG A 580 2.75 5.56 24.54
N ALA A 581 3.32 5.39 25.74
CA ALA A 581 2.80 5.99 26.95
C ALA A 581 2.94 7.52 26.89
N GLY A 582 2.06 8.23 27.61
CA GLY A 582 2.13 9.66 27.86
C GLY A 582 2.24 10.53 26.60
N ARG A 583 1.64 10.16 25.46
CA ARG A 583 1.74 10.97 24.23
C ARG A 583 1.25 12.41 24.43
N ASP A 584 0.33 12.61 25.36
CA ASP A 584 0.12 13.91 25.99
C ASP A 584 1.27 14.20 26.97
N GLU A 585 2.10 15.19 26.65
CA GLU A 585 3.23 15.62 27.48
C GLU A 585 2.80 16.12 28.87
N LYS A 586 1.51 16.44 29.07
CA LYS A 586 0.95 16.80 30.37
C LYS A 586 0.77 15.59 31.30
N ILE A 587 0.78 14.38 30.75
CA ILE A 587 0.61 13.14 31.51
C ILE A 587 1.99 12.56 31.81
N THR A 588 2.25 12.27 33.08
CA THR A 588 3.37 11.42 33.49
C THR A 588 2.95 9.97 33.33
N ALA A 589 3.68 9.21 32.52
CA ALA A 589 3.37 7.81 32.28
C ALA A 589 4.47 6.87 32.78
N ASP A 590 4.08 5.71 33.28
CA ASP A 590 4.98 4.70 33.82
C ASP A 590 5.25 3.59 32.79
N CYS A 591 6.53 3.23 32.63
CA CYS A 591 7.02 2.21 31.73
C CYS A 591 7.72 1.11 32.54
N PHE A 592 7.03 0.00 32.77
CA PHE A 592 7.51 -1.11 33.58
C PHE A 592 8.11 -2.23 32.72
N VAL A 593 9.19 -2.85 33.19
CA VAL A 593 9.70 -4.13 32.66
C VAL A 593 9.69 -5.16 33.78
N LEU A 594 8.98 -6.27 33.58
CA LEU A 594 8.99 -7.42 34.48
C LEU A 594 10.09 -8.38 34.00
N PHE A 595 11.32 -8.06 34.40
CA PHE A 595 12.51 -8.70 33.86
C PHE A 595 12.74 -10.08 34.46
N ASN A 596 12.90 -11.07 33.58
CA ASN A 596 13.46 -12.37 33.89
C ASN A 596 14.54 -12.70 32.85
N GLU A 597 15.72 -13.16 33.29
CA GLU A 597 16.84 -13.46 32.39
C GLU A 597 16.51 -14.59 31.39
N GLU A 598 15.55 -15.47 31.70
CA GLU A 598 15.08 -16.51 30.78
C GLU A 598 14.35 -15.94 29.55
N ASP A 599 13.78 -14.73 29.64
CA ASP A 599 13.10 -14.10 28.50
C ASP A 599 14.08 -13.78 27.36
N LEU A 600 15.31 -13.41 27.69
CA LEU A 600 16.36 -13.19 26.69
C LEU A 600 16.66 -14.48 25.92
N GLY A 601 16.60 -15.63 26.60
CA GLY A 601 16.72 -16.95 26.00
C GLY A 601 15.66 -17.22 24.93
N LYS A 602 14.43 -16.75 25.15
CA LYS A 602 13.32 -16.90 24.18
C LYS A 602 13.61 -16.13 22.88
N HIS A 603 14.19 -14.93 22.97
CA HIS A 603 14.58 -14.12 21.80
C HIS A 603 15.70 -14.76 20.99
N PHE A 604 16.72 -15.33 21.65
CA PHE A 604 17.79 -16.04 20.94
C PHE A 604 17.27 -17.26 20.18
N ILE A 605 16.35 -18.03 20.78
CA ILE A 605 15.72 -19.19 20.11
C ILE A 605 14.92 -18.74 18.90
N LEU A 606 14.11 -17.69 19.03
CA LEU A 606 13.32 -17.16 17.92
C LEU A 606 14.22 -16.68 16.77
N LEU A 607 15.29 -15.94 17.09
CA LEU A 607 16.26 -15.48 16.10
C LEU A 607 16.91 -16.66 15.36
N ASN A 608 17.30 -17.73 16.07
CA ASN A 608 17.90 -18.91 15.45
C ASN A 608 16.91 -19.67 14.53
N GLN A 609 15.62 -19.69 14.89
CA GLN A 609 14.57 -20.29 14.05
C GLN A 609 14.35 -19.52 12.75
N THR A 610 14.33 -18.19 12.81
CA THR A 610 14.11 -17.32 11.63
C THR A 610 15.37 -17.10 10.80
N LYS A 611 16.56 -17.35 11.36
CA LYS A 611 17.85 -17.17 10.68
C LYS A 611 17.94 -18.05 9.44
N LEU A 612 18.38 -17.44 8.34
CA LEU A 612 18.64 -18.11 7.08
C LEU A 612 20.14 -18.41 6.95
N SER A 613 20.49 -19.70 6.82
CA SER A 613 21.87 -20.16 6.69
C SER A 613 22.39 -20.05 5.25
N ILE A 614 23.72 -19.99 5.10
CA ILE A 614 24.40 -20.06 3.79
C ILE A 614 23.97 -21.30 3.00
N LYS A 615 23.78 -22.45 3.67
CA LYS A 615 23.35 -23.70 3.03
C LYS A 615 21.96 -23.56 2.42
N GLU A 616 21.03 -22.94 3.14
CA GLU A 616 19.66 -22.66 2.66
C GLU A 616 19.69 -21.69 1.45
N ILE A 617 20.49 -20.63 1.51
CA ILE A 617 20.68 -19.71 0.36
C ILE A 617 21.28 -20.44 -0.84
N GLN A 618 22.26 -21.33 -0.62
CA GLN A 618 22.87 -22.14 -1.68
C GLN A 618 21.88 -23.13 -2.30
N GLN A 619 20.96 -23.70 -1.52
CA GLN A 619 19.88 -24.56 -2.04
C GLN A 619 18.95 -23.75 -2.95
N VAL A 620 18.54 -22.56 -2.53
CA VAL A 620 17.74 -21.64 -3.36
C VAL A 620 18.52 -21.22 -4.61
N TRP A 621 19.81 -20.91 -4.49
CA TRP A 621 20.65 -20.60 -5.66
C TRP A 621 20.75 -21.76 -6.65
N LYS A 622 20.92 -22.99 -6.14
CA LYS A 622 20.92 -24.20 -6.98
C LYS A 622 19.58 -24.34 -7.70
N ALA A 623 18.46 -24.14 -7.01
CA ALA A 623 17.13 -24.15 -7.60
C ALA A 623 17.00 -23.10 -8.70
N VAL A 624 17.41 -21.85 -8.45
CA VAL A 624 17.41 -20.77 -9.46
C VAL A 624 18.25 -21.15 -10.67
N LYS A 625 19.46 -21.71 -10.49
CA LYS A 625 20.31 -22.17 -11.61
C LYS A 625 19.63 -23.27 -12.44
N ASP A 626 18.99 -24.23 -11.78
CA ASP A 626 18.32 -25.33 -12.45
C ASP A 626 17.10 -24.83 -13.26
N ILE A 627 16.35 -23.86 -12.72
CA ILE A 627 15.20 -23.24 -13.38
C ILE A 627 15.65 -22.35 -14.55
N THR A 628 16.78 -21.66 -14.41
CA THR A 628 17.36 -20.74 -15.42
C THR A 628 18.32 -21.41 -16.41
N LYS A 629 18.37 -22.75 -16.45
CA LYS A 629 19.32 -23.50 -17.28
C LYS A 629 19.21 -23.19 -18.78
N PHE A 630 17.99 -22.96 -19.27
CA PHE A 630 17.72 -22.72 -20.70
C PHE A 630 17.38 -21.26 -21.01
N ARG A 631 16.97 -20.47 -20.01
CA ARG A 631 16.59 -19.06 -20.13
C ARG A 631 17.13 -18.31 -18.92
N SER A 632 17.78 -17.18 -19.15
CA SER A 632 18.33 -16.33 -18.08
C SER A 632 17.23 -15.66 -17.24
N SER A 633 16.06 -15.40 -17.82
CA SER A 633 14.89 -14.82 -17.15
C SER A 633 13.82 -15.88 -16.93
N VAL A 634 13.34 -15.98 -15.69
CA VAL A 634 12.29 -16.93 -15.28
C VAL A 634 11.26 -16.25 -14.40
N SER A 635 10.06 -16.82 -14.34
CA SER A 635 8.94 -16.24 -13.59
C SER A 635 8.26 -17.36 -12.82
N ASN A 636 8.61 -17.45 -11.53
CA ASN A 636 8.26 -18.55 -10.64
C ASN A 636 7.77 -18.03 -9.30
N SER A 637 6.87 -18.75 -8.63
CA SER A 637 6.45 -18.38 -7.28
C SER A 637 7.48 -18.80 -6.22
N ALA A 638 7.37 -18.25 -5.01
CA ALA A 638 8.25 -18.62 -3.91
C ALA A 638 8.18 -20.14 -3.60
N LEU A 639 6.98 -20.73 -3.64
CA LEU A 639 6.76 -22.15 -3.39
C LEU A 639 7.42 -23.04 -4.45
N GLU A 640 7.34 -22.63 -5.72
CA GLU A 640 7.99 -23.36 -6.81
C GLU A 640 9.51 -23.42 -6.62
N ILE A 641 10.11 -22.30 -6.21
CA ILE A 641 11.53 -22.21 -5.92
C ILE A 641 11.88 -23.05 -4.68
N ALA A 642 11.03 -23.02 -3.64
CA ALA A 642 11.20 -23.84 -2.43
C ALA A 642 11.23 -25.34 -2.76
N ARG A 643 10.25 -25.83 -3.54
CA ARG A 643 10.19 -27.24 -3.96
C ARG A 643 11.42 -27.64 -4.76
N LYS A 644 11.87 -26.77 -5.68
CA LYS A 644 13.08 -27.04 -6.46
C LYS A 644 14.34 -27.03 -5.59
N ALA A 645 14.35 -26.26 -4.50
CA ALA A 645 15.38 -26.26 -3.48
C ALA A 645 15.33 -27.49 -2.55
N GLY A 646 14.25 -28.29 -2.63
CA GLY A 646 14.03 -29.48 -1.82
C GLY A 646 13.44 -29.16 -0.43
N TRP A 647 12.74 -28.04 -0.29
CA TRP A 647 12.04 -27.67 0.94
C TRP A 647 10.61 -28.22 0.92
N ASP A 648 10.10 -28.67 2.06
CA ASP A 648 8.78 -29.28 2.24
C ASP A 648 7.83 -28.38 3.05
N ASP A 649 6.56 -28.79 3.17
CA ASP A 649 5.50 -28.02 3.85
C ASP A 649 5.70 -27.90 5.38
N ASN A 650 6.65 -28.64 5.96
CA ASN A 650 6.97 -28.56 7.38
C ASN A 650 7.79 -27.30 7.71
N VAL A 651 8.35 -26.64 6.69
CA VAL A 651 9.12 -25.40 6.86
C VAL A 651 8.16 -24.25 7.20
N VAL A 652 8.24 -23.78 8.45
CA VAL A 652 7.50 -22.60 8.89
C VAL A 652 7.91 -21.37 8.06
N GLU A 653 6.92 -20.64 7.56
CA GLU A 653 7.09 -19.40 6.77
C GLU A 653 7.98 -19.58 5.52
N ILE A 654 7.79 -20.69 4.80
CA ILE A 654 8.58 -21.06 3.62
C ILE A 654 8.68 -19.96 2.56
N GLU A 655 7.59 -19.23 2.28
CA GLU A 655 7.59 -18.14 1.29
C GLU A 655 8.51 -17.01 1.73
N THR A 656 8.37 -16.53 2.98
CA THR A 656 9.21 -15.49 3.58
C THR A 656 10.69 -15.87 3.55
N ARG A 657 11.00 -17.14 3.81
CA ARG A 657 12.37 -17.66 3.76
C ARG A 657 12.94 -17.66 2.34
N VAL A 658 12.14 -18.08 1.35
CA VAL A 658 12.56 -18.05 -0.06
C VAL A 658 12.73 -16.62 -0.56
N THR A 659 11.80 -15.72 -0.26
CA THR A 659 11.92 -14.31 -0.66
C THR A 659 13.15 -13.66 -0.03
N THR A 660 13.44 -13.96 1.24
CA THR A 660 14.67 -13.50 1.91
C THR A 660 15.93 -14.08 1.28
N ALA A 661 15.92 -15.35 0.87
CA ALA A 661 17.04 -15.98 0.16
C ALA A 661 17.29 -15.33 -1.21
N ILE A 662 16.23 -15.10 -1.99
CA ILE A 662 16.30 -14.42 -3.29
C ILE A 662 16.82 -12.99 -3.12
N ALA A 663 16.35 -12.30 -2.09
CA ALA A 663 16.77 -10.97 -1.74
C ALA A 663 18.27 -10.89 -1.37
N ALA A 664 18.78 -11.86 -0.61
CA ALA A 664 20.22 -11.97 -0.32
C ALA A 664 21.07 -12.26 -1.57
N LEU A 665 20.54 -13.08 -2.50
CA LEU A 665 21.18 -13.33 -3.79
C LEU A 665 21.17 -12.09 -4.70
N GLU A 666 20.10 -11.29 -4.65
CA GLU A 666 20.00 -10.02 -5.38
C GLU A 666 21.01 -9.00 -4.87
N ASP A 667 21.12 -8.80 -3.55
CA ASP A 667 22.08 -7.87 -2.96
C ASP A 667 23.54 -8.24 -3.27
N ALA A 668 23.84 -9.55 -3.33
CA ALA A 668 25.15 -10.05 -3.73
C ALA A 668 25.39 -10.05 -5.25
N GLY A 669 24.41 -9.62 -6.06
CA GLY A 669 24.53 -9.50 -7.52
C GLY A 669 24.44 -10.81 -8.30
N TYR A 670 23.95 -11.90 -7.69
CA TYR A 670 23.78 -13.19 -8.37
C TYR A 670 22.57 -13.18 -9.33
N LEU A 671 21.53 -12.45 -8.96
CA LEU A 671 20.29 -12.30 -9.72
C LEU A 671 19.76 -10.87 -9.58
N LYS A 672 18.76 -10.54 -10.39
CA LYS A 672 17.99 -9.31 -10.30
C LYS A 672 16.50 -9.67 -10.31
N ARG A 673 15.72 -9.11 -9.39
CA ARG A 673 14.27 -9.27 -9.41
C ARG A 673 13.66 -8.24 -10.36
N GLY A 674 12.87 -8.72 -11.31
CA GLY A 674 12.10 -7.89 -12.23
C GLY A 674 10.79 -7.38 -11.61
N GLN A 675 9.95 -6.77 -12.45
CA GLN A 675 8.60 -6.42 -12.07
C GLN A 675 7.71 -7.67 -12.03
N ASN A 676 6.82 -7.70 -11.04
CA ASN A 676 5.83 -8.74 -10.87
C ASN A 676 4.57 -8.35 -11.65
N MET A 677 4.10 -9.25 -12.50
CA MET A 677 2.78 -9.17 -13.12
C MET A 677 1.97 -10.37 -12.63
N PRO A 678 1.24 -10.24 -11.50
CA PRO A 678 0.31 -11.28 -11.10
C PRO A 678 -0.69 -11.49 -12.24
N ARG A 679 -0.84 -12.73 -12.69
CA ARG A 679 -1.83 -13.07 -13.72
C ARG A 679 -3.10 -13.53 -13.02
N VAL A 680 -4.16 -12.76 -13.19
CA VAL A 680 -5.52 -13.20 -12.83
C VAL A 680 -6.01 -14.12 -13.94
N PHE A 681 -6.40 -15.33 -13.56
CA PHE A 681 -6.97 -16.31 -14.47
C PHE A 681 -8.49 -16.35 -14.40
N ALA A 682 -9.10 -16.05 -13.26
CA ALA A 682 -10.55 -15.88 -13.16
C ALA A 682 -10.85 -15.03 -11.93
N ASN A 683 -11.93 -14.27 -11.96
CA ASN A 683 -12.45 -13.55 -10.79
C ASN A 683 -13.90 -13.95 -10.44
N SER A 684 -14.40 -15.04 -11.05
CA SER A 684 -15.74 -15.59 -10.78
C SER A 684 -15.87 -17.09 -11.05
N ILE A 685 -16.80 -17.75 -10.35
CA ILE A 685 -17.30 -19.10 -10.68
C ILE A 685 -18.77 -18.97 -11.06
N ILE A 686 -19.09 -19.19 -12.33
CA ILE A 686 -20.45 -19.03 -12.88
C ILE A 686 -21.36 -20.19 -12.45
N SER A 687 -20.81 -21.39 -12.34
CA SER A 687 -21.60 -22.57 -11.96
C SER A 687 -22.12 -22.45 -10.53
N LYS A 688 -23.41 -22.71 -10.32
CA LYS A 688 -24.10 -22.48 -9.05
C LYS A 688 -23.59 -23.39 -7.95
N ASN A 689 -23.23 -24.63 -8.29
CA ASN A 689 -22.70 -25.61 -7.36
C ASN A 689 -21.64 -26.51 -8.02
N VAL A 690 -20.95 -27.28 -7.18
CA VAL A 690 -19.90 -28.22 -7.62
C VAL A 690 -20.46 -29.23 -8.63
N GLN A 691 -21.70 -29.69 -8.43
CA GLN A 691 -22.31 -30.72 -9.25
C GLN A 691 -22.57 -30.24 -10.68
N GLU A 692 -23.11 -29.03 -10.84
CA GLU A 692 -23.31 -28.38 -12.15
C GLU A 692 -21.97 -28.19 -12.87
N ALA A 693 -20.92 -27.77 -12.14
CA ALA A 693 -19.58 -27.65 -12.72
C ALA A 693 -19.03 -29.02 -13.17
N ILE A 694 -19.23 -30.08 -12.39
CA ILE A 694 -18.82 -31.45 -12.74
C ILE A 694 -19.59 -31.93 -13.99
N GLU A 695 -20.90 -31.69 -14.05
CA GLU A 695 -21.74 -32.06 -15.20
C GLU A 695 -21.27 -31.35 -16.48
N LYS A 696 -21.00 -30.03 -16.41
CA LYS A 696 -20.45 -29.27 -17.54
C LYS A 696 -19.07 -29.78 -17.98
N ILE A 697 -18.18 -30.12 -17.04
CA ILE A 697 -16.86 -30.72 -17.37
C ILE A 697 -17.03 -32.06 -18.08
N ASN A 698 -17.91 -32.93 -17.56
CA ASN A 698 -18.11 -34.26 -18.12
C ASN A 698 -18.76 -34.21 -19.51
N ALA A 699 -19.68 -33.25 -19.73
CA ALA A 699 -20.38 -33.04 -20.99
C ALA A 699 -19.53 -32.31 -22.06
N SER A 700 -18.49 -31.58 -21.66
CA SER A 700 -17.62 -30.86 -22.59
C SER A 700 -16.79 -31.80 -23.45
N GLN A 701 -16.77 -31.54 -24.76
CA GLN A 701 -15.89 -32.21 -25.72
C GLN A 701 -14.48 -31.58 -25.78
N ARG A 702 -14.26 -30.44 -25.10
CA ARG A 702 -12.96 -29.76 -25.03
C ARG A 702 -12.01 -30.37 -24.00
N PHE A 703 -12.54 -31.13 -23.05
CA PHE A 703 -11.75 -31.82 -22.03
C PHE A 703 -11.41 -33.25 -22.47
N GLU A 704 -10.13 -33.63 -22.37
CA GLU A 704 -9.72 -35.04 -22.43
C GLU A 704 -10.11 -35.79 -21.13
N GLU A 705 -10.27 -37.11 -21.18
CA GLU A 705 -10.70 -37.90 -20.00
C GLU A 705 -9.80 -37.71 -18.77
N LYS A 706 -8.48 -37.66 -18.93
CA LYS A 706 -7.55 -37.35 -17.81
C LYS A 706 -7.69 -35.91 -17.30
N GLN A 707 -8.03 -34.97 -18.18
CA GLN A 707 -8.27 -33.57 -17.81
C GLN A 707 -9.61 -33.40 -17.11
N LYS A 708 -10.64 -34.21 -17.42
CA LYS A 708 -11.92 -34.22 -16.70
C LYS A 708 -11.71 -34.59 -15.24
N GLU A 709 -10.99 -35.68 -14.96
CA GLU A 709 -10.69 -36.12 -13.59
C GLU A 709 -9.96 -35.02 -12.79
N LYS A 710 -8.91 -34.44 -13.37
CA LYS A 710 -8.14 -33.36 -12.77
C LYS A 710 -8.96 -32.06 -12.64
N GLY A 711 -9.80 -31.75 -13.62
CA GLY A 711 -10.73 -30.62 -13.63
C GLY A 711 -11.76 -30.72 -12.52
N ILE A 712 -12.29 -31.91 -12.26
CA ILE A 712 -13.19 -32.16 -11.12
C ILE A 712 -12.45 -31.95 -9.80
N ARG A 713 -11.19 -32.41 -9.67
CA ARG A 713 -10.38 -32.19 -8.46
C ARG A 713 -10.06 -30.71 -8.25
N ILE A 714 -9.74 -29.98 -9.32
CA ILE A 714 -9.50 -28.54 -9.29
C ILE A 714 -10.78 -27.79 -8.92
N ILE A 715 -11.91 -28.08 -9.56
CA ILE A 715 -13.21 -27.49 -9.20
C ILE A 715 -13.59 -27.78 -7.75
N LYS A 716 -13.45 -29.01 -7.26
CA LYS A 716 -13.67 -29.33 -5.84
C LYS A 716 -12.75 -28.51 -4.93
N LYS A 717 -11.48 -28.32 -5.31
CA LYS A 717 -10.54 -27.47 -4.56
C LYS A 717 -10.96 -26.00 -4.60
N LEU A 718 -11.32 -25.46 -5.76
CA LEU A 718 -11.78 -24.08 -5.96
C LEU A 718 -13.09 -23.79 -5.21
N PHE A 719 -14.04 -24.73 -5.21
CA PHE A 719 -15.25 -24.62 -4.40
C PHE A 719 -15.00 -24.86 -2.90
N SER A 720 -13.99 -25.66 -2.53
CA SER A 720 -13.62 -25.82 -1.13
C SER A 720 -12.79 -24.66 -0.59
N SER A 721 -11.98 -23.97 -1.40
CA SER A 721 -11.36 -22.69 -1.03
C SER A 721 -12.42 -21.58 -0.97
N LYS A 722 -13.40 -21.61 -1.89
CA LYS A 722 -14.62 -20.80 -1.83
C LYS A 722 -15.43 -21.06 -0.53
N SER A 723 -15.48 -22.31 -0.03
CA SER A 723 -16.21 -22.70 1.19
C SER A 723 -15.41 -22.58 2.50
N ARG A 724 -14.08 -22.76 2.48
CA ARG A 724 -13.16 -22.59 3.64
C ARG A 724 -13.00 -21.15 4.12
N LYS A 725 -13.73 -20.22 3.49
CA LYS A 725 -14.09 -18.86 3.95
C LYS A 725 -14.66 -18.76 5.38
N GLN A 726 -14.73 -19.86 6.11
CA GLN A 726 -15.50 -20.03 7.33
C GLN A 726 -14.65 -20.34 8.59
N SER A 727 -13.31 -20.43 8.50
CA SER A 727 -12.51 -20.76 9.71
C SER A 727 -11.08 -20.22 9.84
N ASN A 728 -10.33 -19.87 8.77
CA ASN A 728 -8.86 -19.72 8.88
C ASN A 728 -8.20 -18.48 8.23
N ASP A 729 -8.95 -17.45 7.84
CA ASP A 729 -8.40 -16.10 7.49
C ASP A 729 -7.22 -16.07 6.47
N GLU A 730 -7.17 -17.04 5.55
CA GLU A 730 -6.31 -16.96 4.36
C GLU A 730 -6.99 -16.05 3.31
N ALA A 731 -6.20 -15.23 2.61
CA ALA A 731 -6.70 -14.32 1.57
C ALA A 731 -7.61 -15.06 0.58
N ALA A 732 -8.66 -14.38 0.07
CA ALA A 732 -9.67 -14.88 -0.88
C ALA A 732 -9.10 -15.30 -2.27
N GLU A 733 -7.79 -15.48 -2.37
CA GLU A 733 -7.02 -15.79 -3.55
C GLU A 733 -6.74 -17.30 -3.63
N SER A 734 -7.45 -18.00 -4.52
CA SER A 734 -7.10 -19.37 -4.90
C SER A 734 -5.89 -19.35 -5.82
N ARG A 735 -4.68 -19.41 -5.26
CA ARG A 735 -3.46 -19.36 -6.08
C ARG A 735 -3.21 -20.65 -6.85
N VAL A 736 -2.84 -20.51 -8.12
CA VAL A 736 -2.55 -21.64 -9.04
C VAL A 736 -1.45 -22.55 -8.50
N ASP A 737 -0.42 -21.98 -7.89
CA ASP A 737 0.68 -22.74 -7.27
C ASP A 737 0.21 -23.52 -6.04
N TYR A 738 -0.63 -22.95 -5.18
CA TYR A 738 -1.24 -23.71 -4.08
C TYR A 738 -2.16 -24.86 -4.56
N ILE A 739 -2.87 -24.68 -5.67
CA ILE A 739 -3.70 -25.74 -6.26
C ILE A 739 -2.80 -26.86 -6.81
N SER A 740 -1.74 -26.49 -7.53
CA SER A 740 -0.73 -27.42 -8.03
C SER A 740 -0.13 -28.25 -6.90
N ASP A 741 0.23 -27.60 -5.80
CA ASP A 741 0.88 -28.22 -4.65
C ASP A 741 -0.05 -29.17 -3.90
N HIS A 742 -1.23 -28.70 -3.49
CA HIS A 742 -2.17 -29.52 -2.73
C HIS A 742 -2.74 -30.69 -3.52
N LEU A 743 -2.90 -30.56 -4.83
CA LEU A 743 -3.49 -31.62 -5.67
C LEU A 743 -2.43 -32.51 -6.33
N GLY A 744 -1.15 -32.14 -6.27
CA GLY A 744 -0.07 -32.84 -6.98
C GLY A 744 -0.24 -32.80 -8.50
N ILE A 745 -0.86 -31.75 -9.04
CA ILE A 745 -1.09 -31.56 -10.48
C ILE A 745 -0.02 -30.60 -11.01
N VAL A 746 0.57 -30.89 -12.17
CA VAL A 746 1.57 -30.00 -12.79
C VAL A 746 0.92 -28.66 -13.14
N LYS A 747 1.58 -27.55 -12.82
CA LYS A 747 1.02 -26.20 -13.00
C LYS A 747 0.53 -25.89 -14.41
N GLU A 748 1.28 -26.26 -15.44
CA GLU A 748 0.86 -26.01 -16.82
C GLU A 748 -0.49 -26.67 -17.11
N GLU A 749 -0.71 -27.85 -16.52
CA GLU A 749 -1.96 -28.56 -16.60
C GLU A 749 -3.07 -27.90 -15.76
N VAL A 750 -2.75 -27.37 -14.57
CA VAL A 750 -3.69 -26.54 -13.78
C VAL A 750 -4.12 -25.31 -14.57
N ILE A 751 -3.18 -24.57 -15.17
CA ILE A 751 -3.46 -23.37 -15.96
C ILE A 751 -4.32 -23.72 -17.18
N ASN A 752 -3.97 -24.79 -17.91
CA ASN A 752 -4.73 -25.23 -19.07
C ASN A 752 -6.16 -25.62 -18.68
N ILE A 753 -6.32 -26.40 -17.61
CA ILE A 753 -7.64 -26.77 -17.09
C ILE A 753 -8.42 -25.53 -16.65
N VAL A 754 -7.81 -24.57 -15.94
CA VAL A 754 -8.47 -23.32 -15.55
C VAL A 754 -8.92 -22.52 -16.78
N ASN A 755 -8.12 -22.45 -17.84
CA ASN A 755 -8.55 -21.81 -19.10
C ASN A 755 -9.70 -22.57 -19.77
N LEU A 756 -9.67 -23.91 -19.81
CA LEU A 756 -10.77 -24.72 -20.33
C LEU A 756 -12.06 -24.50 -19.51
N LEU A 757 -11.95 -24.38 -18.19
CA LEU A 757 -13.08 -24.04 -17.32
C LEU A 757 -13.64 -22.64 -17.63
N ARG A 758 -12.80 -21.67 -18.04
CA ARG A 758 -13.29 -20.37 -18.52
C ARG A 758 -14.02 -20.48 -19.84
N GLU A 759 -13.45 -21.21 -20.78
CA GLU A 759 -14.03 -21.41 -22.11
C GLU A 759 -15.40 -22.10 -22.04
N GLU A 760 -15.57 -23.05 -21.12
CA GLU A 760 -16.85 -23.72 -20.83
C GLU A 760 -17.78 -22.88 -19.94
N LYS A 761 -17.46 -21.60 -19.68
CA LYS A 761 -18.25 -20.68 -18.85
C LYS A 761 -18.55 -21.28 -17.47
N ILE A 762 -17.61 -22.02 -16.91
CA ILE A 762 -17.62 -22.45 -15.50
C ILE A 762 -16.93 -21.37 -14.65
N LEU A 763 -15.90 -20.73 -15.20
CA LEU A 763 -15.19 -19.57 -14.63
C LEU A 763 -15.36 -18.34 -15.54
N ALA A 764 -15.30 -17.13 -15.00
CA ALA A 764 -15.33 -15.89 -15.79
C ALA A 764 -14.48 -14.75 -15.19
N ASP A 765 -14.49 -13.62 -15.90
CA ASP A 765 -13.98 -12.31 -15.46
C ASP A 765 -15.14 -11.37 -15.03
N ALA A 766 -16.18 -11.91 -14.35
CA ALA A 766 -17.41 -11.18 -14.01
C ALA A 766 -17.35 -10.30 -12.73
N LYS A 767 -16.19 -10.26 -12.04
CA LYS A 767 -16.00 -9.66 -10.71
C LYS A 767 -17.03 -10.23 -9.73
N ASP A 768 -16.96 -11.52 -9.43
CA ASP A 768 -17.73 -12.02 -8.30
C ASP A 768 -17.20 -11.32 -7.05
N LEU A 769 -18.13 -10.76 -6.29
CA LEU A 769 -17.89 -10.16 -5.00
C LEU A 769 -18.66 -10.97 -3.96
N THR A 770 -18.23 -10.89 -2.72
CA THR A 770 -18.99 -11.48 -1.62
C THR A 770 -19.33 -10.43 -0.59
N ALA A 771 -20.60 -10.34 -0.24
CA ALA A 771 -21.10 -9.53 0.86
C ALA A 771 -21.22 -10.40 2.11
N PHE A 772 -20.76 -9.87 3.24
CA PHE A 772 -21.02 -10.45 4.55
C PHE A 772 -22.37 -9.95 5.06
N ILE A 773 -23.24 -10.90 5.40
CA ILE A 773 -24.54 -10.65 6.02
C ILE A 773 -24.56 -11.36 7.38
N LYS A 774 -24.67 -10.62 8.49
CA LYS A 774 -24.68 -11.22 9.84
C LYS A 774 -26.01 -11.93 10.13
N LYS A 775 -25.95 -13.13 10.69
CA LYS A 775 -27.12 -13.91 11.11
C LYS A 775 -27.63 -13.37 12.45
N GLY A 776 -28.90 -13.00 12.51
CA GLY A 776 -29.53 -12.34 13.66
C GLY A 776 -29.70 -10.82 13.51
N GLU A 777 -29.04 -10.20 12.53
CA GLU A 777 -29.49 -8.91 12.02
C GLU A 777 -30.70 -9.14 11.11
N SER A 778 -31.83 -8.51 11.43
CA SER A 778 -32.93 -8.39 10.47
C SER A 778 -32.45 -7.60 9.25
N THR A 779 -32.96 -7.89 8.04
CA THR A 779 -32.91 -6.97 6.86
C THR A 779 -33.02 -5.51 7.29
N ASN A 780 -33.90 -5.26 8.26
CA ASN A 780 -34.17 -3.96 8.84
C ASN A 780 -32.93 -3.25 9.42
N ARG A 781 -31.81 -3.90 9.79
CA ARG A 781 -30.65 -3.17 10.34
C ARG A 781 -29.84 -2.49 9.23
N SER A 782 -29.36 -3.23 8.23
CA SER A 782 -28.68 -2.65 7.06
C SER A 782 -29.61 -1.68 6.33
N LEU A 783 -30.89 -2.03 6.19
CA LEU A 783 -31.89 -1.10 5.65
C LEU A 783 -32.06 0.14 6.52
N LYS A 784 -32.14 0.00 7.86
CA LYS A 784 -32.22 1.16 8.77
C LYS A 784 -30.98 2.04 8.64
N ILE A 785 -29.79 1.47 8.44
CA ILE A 785 -28.57 2.26 8.16
C ILE A 785 -28.77 3.05 6.87
N VAL A 786 -29.12 2.38 5.76
CA VAL A 786 -29.37 3.04 4.47
C VAL A 786 -30.45 4.12 4.58
N GLU A 787 -31.56 3.85 5.26
CA GLU A 787 -32.65 4.80 5.49
C GLU A 787 -32.20 5.99 6.33
N THR A 788 -31.46 5.74 7.42
CA THR A 788 -30.89 6.80 8.28
C THR A 788 -29.99 7.72 7.46
N PHE A 789 -29.07 7.15 6.68
CA PHE A 789 -28.18 7.93 5.83
C PHE A 789 -28.96 8.66 4.72
N SER A 790 -29.97 8.02 4.11
CA SER A 790 -30.82 8.65 3.09
C SER A 790 -31.59 9.85 3.63
N GLN A 791 -32.10 9.76 4.87
CA GLN A 791 -32.76 10.88 5.56
C GLN A 791 -31.80 12.03 5.79
N ILE A 792 -30.58 11.75 6.27
CA ILE A 792 -29.56 12.77 6.50
C ILE A 792 -29.14 13.41 5.17
N GLU A 793 -28.97 12.63 4.10
CA GLU A 793 -28.65 13.14 2.77
C GLU A 793 -29.72 14.06 2.21
N ASN A 794 -31.00 13.71 2.37
CA ASN A 794 -32.12 14.56 1.96
C ASN A 794 -32.17 15.86 2.78
N PHE A 795 -31.86 15.79 4.07
CA PHE A 795 -31.72 17.00 4.90
C PHE A 795 -30.57 17.89 4.39
N LEU A 796 -29.39 17.34 4.18
CA LEU A 796 -28.21 18.09 3.73
C LEU A 796 -28.39 18.69 2.33
N LEU A 797 -29.10 18.00 1.42
CA LEU A 797 -29.44 18.52 0.08
C LEU A 797 -30.25 19.83 0.17
N VAL A 798 -31.18 19.92 1.12
CA VAL A 798 -31.99 21.14 1.34
C VAL A 798 -31.11 22.25 1.90
N VAL A 799 -30.23 21.93 2.84
CA VAL A 799 -29.41 22.88 3.60
C VAL A 799 -28.25 23.44 2.77
N PHE A 800 -27.52 22.61 2.04
CA PHE A 800 -26.35 23.06 1.29
C PHE A 800 -26.76 23.86 0.06
N GLU A 801 -26.02 24.92 -0.23
CA GLU A 801 -26.34 25.86 -1.31
C GLU A 801 -25.27 25.83 -2.41
N GLU A 802 -25.59 26.40 -3.57
CA GLU A 802 -24.66 26.58 -4.70
C GLU A 802 -23.69 27.77 -4.45
N ARG A 803 -23.78 28.39 -3.28
CA ARG A 803 -22.84 29.40 -2.78
C ARG A 803 -22.15 28.90 -1.53
N GLU A 804 -20.98 29.48 -1.28
CA GLU A 804 -20.17 29.20 -0.12
C GLU A 804 -20.90 29.51 1.18
N SER A 805 -21.09 28.48 2.00
CA SER A 805 -21.81 28.56 3.26
C SER A 805 -21.03 27.82 4.34
N THR A 806 -20.82 28.47 5.48
CA THR A 806 -20.19 27.88 6.67
C THR A 806 -21.25 27.18 7.51
N PHE A 807 -20.96 25.94 7.93
CA PHE A 807 -21.81 25.17 8.82
C PHE A 807 -21.03 24.64 10.01
N HIS A 808 -21.59 24.74 11.21
CA HIS A 808 -21.06 24.03 12.37
C HIS A 808 -21.64 22.61 12.42
N ILE A 809 -20.78 21.58 12.44
CA ILE A 809 -21.20 20.17 12.36
C ILE A 809 -22.15 19.77 13.49
N LYS A 810 -21.98 20.32 14.71
CA LYS A 810 -22.90 20.00 15.81
C LYS A 810 -24.27 20.67 15.64
N GLU A 811 -24.31 21.89 15.12
CA GLU A 811 -25.57 22.57 14.82
C GLU A 811 -26.31 21.85 13.70
N LEU A 812 -25.60 21.43 12.63
CA LEU A 812 -26.18 20.58 11.59
C LEU A 812 -26.77 19.26 12.15
N ASN A 813 -26.13 18.69 13.16
CA ASN A 813 -26.63 17.49 13.82
C ASN A 813 -27.93 17.79 14.59
N GLU A 814 -27.95 18.85 15.39
CA GLU A 814 -29.12 19.30 16.15
C GLU A 814 -30.29 19.66 15.22
N ASP A 815 -30.02 20.34 14.10
CA ASP A 815 -31.01 20.68 13.08
C ASP A 815 -31.57 19.43 12.37
N ALA A 816 -30.71 18.45 12.09
CA ALA A 816 -31.13 17.17 11.51
C ALA A 816 -32.05 16.40 12.47
N GLU A 817 -31.71 16.36 13.77
CA GLU A 817 -32.57 15.78 14.82
C GLU A 817 -33.91 16.52 14.89
N GLY A 818 -33.89 17.85 14.86
CA GLY A 818 -35.07 18.71 14.89
C GLY A 818 -36.01 18.52 13.69
N LYS A 819 -35.47 18.15 12.51
CA LYS A 819 -36.25 17.81 11.31
C LYS A 819 -36.64 16.34 11.20
N GLY A 820 -36.39 15.54 12.24
CA GLY A 820 -36.87 14.16 12.37
C GLY A 820 -35.90 13.08 11.86
N CYS A 821 -34.63 13.40 11.61
CA CYS A 821 -33.60 12.38 11.32
C CYS A 821 -33.25 11.62 12.61
N LYS A 822 -33.70 10.37 12.73
CA LYS A 822 -33.41 9.51 13.89
C LYS A 822 -31.99 8.93 13.82
N ASP A 823 -31.32 8.75 14.95
CA ASP A 823 -29.98 8.17 15.07
C ASP A 823 -28.87 8.92 14.27
N VAL A 824 -29.06 10.22 13.97
CA VAL A 824 -28.01 11.04 13.35
C VAL A 824 -26.85 11.27 14.33
N THR A 825 -25.63 11.32 13.81
CA THR A 825 -24.46 11.68 14.61
C THR A 825 -23.54 12.58 13.78
N PRO A 826 -22.70 13.40 14.44
CA PRO A 826 -21.69 14.22 13.75
C PRO A 826 -20.79 13.42 12.80
N ASN A 827 -20.48 12.17 13.16
CA ASN A 827 -19.66 11.30 12.31
C ASN A 827 -20.40 10.86 11.05
N LYS A 828 -21.69 10.51 11.13
CA LYS A 828 -22.49 10.16 9.94
C LYS A 828 -22.60 11.33 8.97
N ILE A 829 -22.81 12.55 9.48
CA ILE A 829 -22.82 13.77 8.67
C ILE A 829 -21.46 13.96 7.98
N LYS A 830 -20.35 13.82 8.70
CA LYS A 830 -19.00 13.91 8.13
C LYS A 830 -18.75 12.84 7.06
N THR A 831 -19.19 11.61 7.27
CA THR A 831 -19.08 10.52 6.27
C THR A 831 -19.79 10.89 4.98
N ILE A 832 -21.01 11.44 5.05
CA ILE A 832 -21.76 11.89 3.87
C ILE A 832 -21.03 13.03 3.16
N ILE A 833 -20.61 14.06 3.90
CA ILE A 833 -19.90 15.22 3.33
C ILE A 833 -18.60 14.75 2.65
N ASN A 834 -17.85 13.85 3.28
CA ASN A 834 -16.64 13.27 2.69
C ASN A 834 -16.95 12.48 1.44
N PHE A 835 -18.00 11.65 1.44
CA PHE A 835 -18.41 10.89 0.27
C PHE A 835 -18.79 11.81 -0.90
N TRP A 836 -19.60 12.84 -0.64
CA TRP A 836 -20.00 13.83 -1.64
C TRP A 836 -18.80 14.61 -2.19
N ALA A 837 -17.80 14.90 -1.34
CA ALA A 837 -16.55 15.51 -1.76
C ALA A 837 -15.71 14.58 -2.63
N ILE A 838 -15.61 13.29 -2.27
CA ILE A 838 -14.91 12.26 -3.07
C ILE A 838 -15.58 12.09 -4.44
N LYS A 839 -16.92 12.11 -4.50
CA LYS A 839 -17.68 12.06 -5.76
C LYS A 839 -17.75 13.39 -6.50
N ASN A 840 -17.09 14.44 -5.98
CA ASN A 840 -17.06 15.78 -6.57
C ASN A 840 -18.45 16.40 -6.77
N TRP A 841 -19.39 16.09 -5.86
CA TRP A 841 -20.71 16.72 -5.81
C TRP A 841 -20.67 18.05 -5.06
N ILE A 842 -19.79 18.12 -4.05
CA ILE A 842 -19.53 19.32 -3.25
C ILE A 842 -18.04 19.62 -3.16
N LYS A 843 -17.68 20.89 -2.95
CA LYS A 843 -16.39 21.27 -2.40
C LYS A 843 -16.54 21.45 -0.89
N ARG A 844 -15.55 20.97 -0.15
CA ARG A 844 -15.43 21.23 1.29
C ARG A 844 -14.05 21.75 1.63
N HIS A 845 -13.99 22.63 2.62
CA HIS A 845 -12.78 22.88 3.40
C HIS A 845 -13.19 23.24 4.84
N ASN A 846 -12.26 23.11 5.78
CA ASN A 846 -12.53 23.52 7.16
C ASN A 846 -12.20 25.01 7.29
N GLU A 847 -12.95 25.72 8.14
CA GLU A 847 -12.65 27.12 8.45
C GLU A 847 -11.32 27.23 9.20
N GLU A 848 -10.57 28.31 8.95
CA GLU A 848 -9.19 28.52 9.47
C GLU A 848 -9.07 28.46 11.01
N TYR A 849 -10.17 28.69 11.74
CA TYR A 849 -10.18 28.84 13.20
C TYR A 849 -11.01 27.76 13.93
N SER A 850 -11.63 26.80 13.22
CA SER A 850 -12.45 25.78 13.89
C SER A 850 -12.56 24.45 13.13
N LYS A 851 -12.19 23.36 13.80
CA LYS A 851 -12.33 21.98 13.29
C LYS A 851 -13.79 21.52 13.14
N ASN A 852 -14.72 22.25 13.75
CA ASN A 852 -16.13 21.92 13.73
C ASN A 852 -16.91 22.77 12.72
N HIS A 853 -16.30 23.80 12.14
CA HIS A 853 -16.89 24.59 11.07
C HIS A 853 -16.37 24.08 9.73
N VAL A 854 -17.30 23.70 8.87
CA VAL A 854 -17.03 23.25 7.52
C VAL A 854 -17.67 24.23 6.54
N VAL A 855 -16.87 24.68 5.59
CA VAL A 855 -17.33 25.49 4.47
C VAL A 855 -17.67 24.56 3.33
N ILE A 856 -18.89 24.66 2.82
CA ILE A 856 -19.42 23.77 1.79
C ILE A 856 -19.97 24.58 0.61
N ILE A 857 -19.72 24.08 -0.59
CA ILE A 857 -20.26 24.61 -1.85
C ILE A 857 -20.76 23.43 -2.70
N CYS A 858 -22.02 23.45 -3.12
CA CYS A 858 -22.51 22.50 -4.14
C CYS A 858 -21.93 22.86 -5.52
N ILE A 859 -21.23 21.91 -6.14
CA ILE A 859 -20.63 22.10 -7.48
C ILE A 859 -21.66 21.77 -8.58
N GLN A 860 -22.57 20.86 -8.27
CA GLN A 860 -23.62 20.42 -9.17
C GLN A 860 -24.90 21.20 -8.88
N PRO A 861 -25.74 21.48 -9.90
CA PRO A 861 -27.08 22.02 -9.69
C PRO A 861 -27.87 21.14 -8.72
N LYS A 862 -28.61 21.75 -7.80
CA LYS A 862 -29.37 20.98 -6.78
C LYS A 862 -30.31 19.94 -7.38
N GLU A 863 -30.93 20.23 -8.52
CA GLU A 863 -31.82 19.29 -9.21
C GLU A 863 -31.08 18.04 -9.69
N SER A 864 -29.91 18.22 -10.32
CA SER A 864 -29.07 17.10 -10.74
C SER A 864 -28.56 16.27 -9.56
N LEU A 865 -28.18 16.94 -8.46
CA LEU A 865 -27.77 16.25 -7.24
C LEU A 865 -28.94 15.45 -6.64
N LYS A 866 -30.15 16.01 -6.64
CA LYS A 866 -31.36 15.32 -6.17
C LYS A 866 -31.62 14.04 -6.97
N GLU A 867 -31.58 14.10 -8.30
CA GLU A 867 -31.78 12.92 -9.17
C GLU A 867 -30.74 11.82 -8.88
N LYS A 868 -29.47 12.19 -8.69
CA LYS A 868 -28.40 11.25 -8.35
C LYS A 868 -28.63 10.60 -6.97
N LEU A 869 -29.05 11.40 -5.98
CA LEU A 869 -29.36 10.90 -4.64
C LEU A 869 -30.55 9.94 -4.65
N GLU A 870 -31.65 10.31 -5.29
CA GLU A 870 -32.85 9.47 -5.42
C GLU A 870 -32.53 8.13 -6.10
N LYS A 871 -31.81 8.17 -7.22
CA LYS A 871 -31.35 6.97 -7.93
C LYS A 871 -30.49 6.06 -7.05
N ARG A 872 -29.54 6.63 -6.30
CA ARG A 872 -28.66 5.86 -5.41
C ARG A 872 -29.39 5.32 -4.19
N HIS A 873 -30.33 6.06 -3.60
CA HIS A 873 -31.13 5.58 -2.47
C HIS A 873 -31.97 4.37 -2.88
N GLU A 874 -32.59 4.43 -4.05
CA GLU A 874 -33.38 3.32 -4.58
C GLU A 874 -32.50 2.09 -4.88
N LEU A 875 -31.35 2.29 -5.52
CA LEU A 875 -30.38 1.23 -5.78
C LEU A 875 -29.85 0.63 -4.47
N ALA A 876 -29.45 1.45 -3.50
CA ALA A 876 -28.91 1.00 -2.22
C ALA A 876 -29.90 0.12 -1.47
N LYS A 877 -31.17 0.54 -1.43
CA LYS A 877 -32.25 -0.24 -0.83
C LYS A 877 -32.42 -1.59 -1.54
N PHE A 878 -32.49 -1.58 -2.87
CA PHE A 878 -32.61 -2.80 -3.65
C PHE A 878 -31.45 -3.77 -3.42
N LEU A 879 -30.20 -3.28 -3.45
CA LEU A 879 -29.02 -4.12 -3.29
C LEU A 879 -29.00 -4.80 -1.92
N VAL A 880 -29.33 -4.07 -0.84
CA VAL A 880 -29.42 -4.64 0.51
C VAL A 880 -30.52 -5.72 0.58
N GLU A 881 -31.72 -5.42 0.06
CA GLU A 881 -32.85 -6.37 0.02
C GLU A 881 -32.46 -7.65 -0.75
N TYR A 882 -31.93 -7.49 -1.97
CA TYR A 882 -31.57 -8.61 -2.84
C TYR A 882 -30.49 -9.51 -2.22
N LEU A 883 -29.42 -8.90 -1.67
CA LEU A 883 -28.35 -9.66 -1.03
C LEU A 883 -28.85 -10.40 0.21
N TYR A 884 -29.75 -9.78 0.99
CA TYR A 884 -30.34 -10.47 2.13
C TYR A 884 -31.27 -11.62 1.72
N GLU A 885 -32.16 -11.42 0.74
CA GLU A 885 -33.00 -12.49 0.19
C GLU A 885 -32.16 -13.68 -0.30
N LYS A 886 -31.07 -13.38 -1.02
CA LYS A 886 -30.13 -14.40 -1.52
C LYS A 886 -29.43 -15.15 -0.38
N SER A 887 -29.18 -14.50 0.76
CA SER A 887 -28.64 -15.16 1.97
C SER A 887 -29.57 -16.23 2.53
N ASN A 888 -30.88 -15.98 2.53
CA ASN A 888 -31.89 -16.91 3.06
C ASN A 888 -32.10 -18.15 2.17
N LEU A 889 -31.87 -18.03 0.86
CA LEU A 889 -32.01 -19.13 -0.11
C LEU A 889 -30.83 -20.13 -0.06
N ASN A 890 -29.67 -19.73 0.47
CA ASN A 890 -28.44 -20.53 0.47
C ASN A 890 -28.26 -21.41 1.72
N ILE A 891 -29.24 -21.49 2.62
CA ILE A 891 -29.12 -22.21 3.89
C ILE A 891 -29.14 -23.74 3.64
N GLN A 892 -27.99 -24.41 3.80
CA GLN A 892 -27.91 -25.87 3.96
C GLN A 892 -28.09 -26.25 5.45
N ASP A 893 -28.71 -27.41 5.73
CA ASP A 893 -29.07 -27.85 7.08
C ASP A 893 -27.89 -27.94 8.09
N ASN A 894 -26.64 -28.01 7.59
CA ASN A 894 -25.41 -28.05 8.41
C ASN A 894 -24.80 -26.67 8.73
N GLU A 895 -25.34 -25.55 8.23
CA GLU A 895 -24.84 -24.18 8.49
C GLU A 895 -25.64 -23.43 9.56
N LYS A 896 -26.45 -24.15 10.35
CA LYS A 896 -27.32 -23.56 11.37
C LYS A 896 -26.58 -22.84 12.51
N GLU A 897 -25.31 -23.14 12.75
CA GLU A 897 -24.52 -22.62 13.89
C GLU A 897 -23.65 -21.38 13.61
N LYS A 898 -23.53 -20.89 12.37
CA LYS A 898 -22.65 -19.75 12.06
C LYS A 898 -23.34 -18.39 12.27
N GLU A 899 -22.66 -17.46 12.94
CA GLU A 899 -23.12 -16.08 13.20
C GLU A 899 -23.14 -15.17 11.94
N GLU A 900 -22.53 -15.58 10.83
CA GLU A 900 -22.47 -14.79 9.59
C GLU A 900 -22.68 -15.68 8.34
N VAL A 901 -23.40 -15.15 7.35
CA VAL A 901 -23.65 -15.77 6.04
C VAL A 901 -23.00 -14.93 4.95
N LEU A 902 -22.28 -15.61 4.06
CA LEU A 902 -21.61 -15.00 2.92
C LEU A 902 -22.47 -15.13 1.67
N VAL A 903 -22.74 -14.00 1.02
CA VAL A 903 -23.57 -13.93 -0.18
C VAL A 903 -22.72 -13.49 -1.35
N GLU A 904 -22.68 -14.33 -2.37
CA GLU A 904 -21.94 -14.04 -3.60
C GLU A 904 -22.82 -13.32 -4.61
N PHE A 905 -22.26 -12.41 -5.38
CA PHE A 905 -22.96 -11.68 -6.44
C PHE A 905 -21.97 -11.15 -7.47
N SER A 906 -22.46 -10.87 -8.68
CA SER A 906 -21.70 -10.09 -9.67
C SER A 906 -22.36 -8.74 -9.93
N VAL A 907 -21.58 -7.73 -10.32
CA VAL A 907 -22.12 -6.39 -10.64
C VAL A 907 -23.13 -6.45 -11.80
N HIS A 908 -22.88 -7.32 -12.78
CA HIS A 908 -23.79 -7.54 -13.90
C HIS A 908 -25.11 -8.19 -13.46
N GLU A 909 -25.04 -9.19 -12.59
CA GLU A 909 -26.23 -9.82 -12.00
C GLU A 909 -27.11 -8.78 -11.28
N LEU A 910 -26.49 -7.91 -10.47
CA LEU A 910 -27.21 -6.86 -9.76
C LEU A 910 -27.90 -5.89 -10.72
N LYS A 911 -27.26 -5.54 -11.84
CA LYS A 911 -27.83 -4.68 -12.89
C LYS A 911 -29.05 -5.31 -13.52
N GLU A 912 -28.89 -6.52 -14.04
CA GLU A 912 -29.96 -7.25 -14.71
C GLU A 912 -31.16 -7.45 -13.78
N LYS A 913 -30.90 -7.77 -12.51
CA LYS A 913 -31.96 -7.96 -11.50
C LYS A 913 -32.68 -6.67 -11.13
N PHE A 914 -31.98 -5.54 -11.12
CA PHE A 914 -32.61 -4.24 -10.90
C PHE A 914 -33.51 -3.86 -12.09
N GLU A 915 -33.04 -4.06 -13.33
CA GLU A 915 -33.78 -3.75 -14.56
C GLU A 915 -35.00 -4.67 -14.76
N GLN A 916 -34.98 -5.91 -14.24
CA GLN A 916 -36.10 -6.85 -14.31
C GLN A 916 -37.25 -6.57 -13.32
N LYS A 917 -37.07 -5.67 -12.34
CA LYS A 917 -38.08 -5.40 -11.31
C LYS A 917 -39.21 -4.54 -11.91
N PRO A 918 -40.49 -4.96 -11.84
CA PRO A 918 -41.59 -4.16 -12.38
C PRO A 918 -41.72 -2.84 -11.60
N LYS A 919 -41.51 -1.71 -12.28
CA LYS A 919 -41.60 -0.35 -11.72
C LYS A 919 -42.55 0.53 -12.53
N LEU A 920 -43.02 1.61 -11.91
CA LEU A 920 -43.83 2.66 -12.56
C LEU A 920 -43.04 3.50 -13.57
N PHE A 921 -41.70 3.52 -13.49
CA PHE A 921 -40.80 4.31 -14.35
C PHE A 921 -39.57 3.49 -14.77
N ASP A 922 -39.12 3.69 -16.01
CA ASP A 922 -38.03 2.95 -16.66
C ASP A 922 -36.66 3.62 -16.36
N VAL A 923 -36.13 3.39 -15.14
CA VAL A 923 -34.84 3.97 -14.72
C VAL A 923 -33.69 3.12 -15.25
N LYS A 924 -32.97 3.63 -16.26
CA LYS A 924 -31.74 3.00 -16.76
C LYS A 924 -30.58 3.20 -15.79
N VAL A 925 -29.86 2.11 -15.50
CA VAL A 925 -28.73 2.08 -14.57
C VAL A 925 -27.49 1.57 -15.30
N SER A 926 -26.35 2.21 -15.08
CA SER A 926 -25.06 1.77 -15.62
C SER A 926 -24.36 0.82 -14.65
N ILE A 927 -23.30 0.14 -15.11
CA ILE A 927 -22.43 -0.66 -14.23
C ILE A 927 -21.76 0.24 -13.19
N GLU A 928 -21.35 1.44 -13.59
CA GLU A 928 -20.71 2.43 -12.72
C GLU A 928 -21.64 2.86 -11.57
N ASP A 929 -22.94 3.04 -11.83
CA ASP A 929 -23.93 3.37 -10.80
C ASP A 929 -23.99 2.29 -9.71
N ILE A 930 -23.84 1.01 -10.08
CA ILE A 930 -23.85 -0.11 -9.12
C ILE A 930 -22.54 -0.16 -8.34
N GLU A 931 -21.39 -0.03 -9.02
CA GLU A 931 -20.09 0.01 -8.34
C GLU A 931 -20.01 1.19 -7.35
N ASP A 932 -20.52 2.36 -7.73
CA ASP A 932 -20.63 3.54 -6.87
C ASP A 932 -21.59 3.32 -5.70
N THR A 933 -22.71 2.63 -5.91
CA THR A 933 -23.66 2.29 -4.83
C THR A 933 -23.08 1.26 -3.88
N LEU A 934 -22.35 0.26 -4.38
CA LEU A 934 -21.63 -0.72 -3.55
C LEU A 934 -20.52 -0.05 -2.74
N PHE A 935 -19.77 0.88 -3.35
CA PHE A 935 -18.80 1.70 -2.66
C PHE A 935 -19.46 2.53 -1.54
N TYR A 936 -20.62 3.13 -1.82
CA TYR A 936 -21.40 3.86 -0.81
C TYR A 936 -21.85 2.96 0.35
N LEU A 937 -22.40 1.78 0.05
CA LEU A 937 -22.85 0.81 1.05
C LEU A 937 -21.71 0.30 1.94
N SER A 938 -20.51 0.10 1.36
CA SER A 938 -19.29 -0.23 2.09
C SER A 938 -18.89 0.92 3.03
N ARG A 939 -18.85 2.16 2.51
CA ARG A 939 -18.44 3.36 3.28
C ARG A 939 -19.34 3.72 4.44
N ILE A 940 -20.64 3.42 4.37
CA ILE A 940 -21.59 3.66 5.49
C ILE A 940 -21.72 2.46 6.44
N ASP A 941 -20.90 1.42 6.23
CA ASP A 941 -20.93 0.15 6.96
C ASP A 941 -22.30 -0.57 6.89
N ALA A 942 -23.07 -0.33 5.83
CA ALA A 942 -24.36 -1.02 5.63
C ALA A 942 -24.16 -2.46 5.15
N ILE A 943 -23.13 -2.69 4.34
CA ILE A 943 -22.70 -4.00 3.86
C ILE A 943 -21.18 -4.04 3.88
N LYS A 944 -20.59 -5.15 4.35
CA LYS A 944 -19.16 -5.39 4.17
C LYS A 944 -18.92 -6.25 2.94
N ILE A 945 -18.14 -5.75 2.00
CA ILE A 945 -17.74 -6.46 0.78
C ILE A 945 -16.33 -7.00 0.99
N GLU A 946 -16.07 -8.23 0.56
CA GLU A 946 -14.71 -8.73 0.40
C GLU A 946 -14.48 -9.23 -1.02
N GLY A 947 -13.20 -9.40 -1.34
CA GLY A 947 -12.76 -10.05 -2.57
C GLY A 947 -13.52 -11.35 -2.79
N GLY A 948 -14.20 -11.45 -3.92
CA GLY A 948 -14.75 -12.72 -4.34
C GLY A 948 -13.66 -13.65 -4.86
N PHE A 949 -14.11 -14.71 -5.49
CA PHE A 949 -13.24 -15.78 -5.97
C PHE A 949 -12.17 -15.23 -6.92
N LEU A 950 -10.89 -15.29 -6.55
CA LEU A 950 -9.80 -14.88 -7.43
C LEU A 950 -8.84 -16.04 -7.66
N VAL A 951 -8.64 -16.45 -8.92
CA VAL A 951 -7.57 -17.38 -9.29
C VAL A 951 -6.39 -16.58 -9.78
N VAL A 952 -5.35 -16.48 -8.96
CA VAL A 952 -4.14 -15.71 -9.26
C VAL A 952 -2.90 -16.59 -9.31
N HIS A 953 -1.87 -16.07 -9.95
CA HIS A 953 -0.55 -16.65 -9.88
C HIS A 953 0.48 -15.55 -9.67
N ASN A 954 0.96 -15.46 -8.42
CA ASN A 954 1.92 -14.47 -7.98
C ASN A 954 3.33 -14.99 -8.27
N ARG A 955 3.92 -14.50 -9.36
CA ARG A 955 5.26 -14.90 -9.79
C ARG A 955 6.27 -13.82 -9.44
N LEU A 956 7.42 -14.28 -8.98
CA LEU A 956 8.65 -13.50 -8.89
C LEU A 956 9.34 -13.60 -10.24
N THR A 957 9.48 -12.47 -10.93
CA THR A 957 10.34 -12.39 -12.12
C THR A 957 11.78 -12.31 -11.65
N ILE A 958 12.62 -13.27 -12.07
CA ILE A 958 14.02 -13.37 -11.67
C ILE A 958 14.87 -13.44 -12.93
N ASP A 959 15.78 -12.49 -13.06
CA ASP A 959 16.81 -12.48 -14.08
C ASP A 959 18.12 -12.93 -13.44
N ARG A 960 18.64 -14.07 -13.90
CA ARG A 960 19.96 -14.54 -13.49
C ARG A 960 21.03 -13.68 -14.16
N VAL A 961 21.79 -12.95 -13.35
CA VAL A 961 22.89 -12.10 -13.79
C VAL A 961 24.18 -12.92 -13.88
N GLU A 962 24.45 -13.72 -12.84
CA GLU A 962 25.64 -14.56 -12.77
C GLU A 962 25.52 -15.82 -13.63
N GLN A 963 26.26 -15.90 -14.74
CA GLN A 963 26.17 -17.02 -15.70
C GLN A 963 27.08 -18.20 -15.36
N ASP A 964 28.08 -18.04 -14.48
CA ASP A 964 28.95 -19.14 -14.07
C ASP A 964 28.17 -20.14 -13.21
N ASN A 965 27.91 -21.32 -13.78
CA ASN A 965 27.24 -22.42 -13.10
C ASN A 965 28.04 -22.99 -11.91
N LYS A 966 29.37 -22.77 -11.88
CA LYS A 966 30.24 -23.21 -10.79
C LYS A 966 30.25 -22.24 -9.62
N ARG A 967 29.91 -20.96 -9.82
CA ARG A 967 29.86 -19.98 -8.74
C ARG A 967 28.82 -20.39 -7.70
N ARG A 968 29.26 -20.37 -6.44
CA ARG A 968 28.46 -20.63 -5.25
C ARG A 968 28.37 -19.34 -4.45
N TYR A 969 27.31 -19.20 -3.66
CA TYR A 969 27.21 -18.16 -2.65
C TYR A 969 28.23 -18.46 -1.54
N LYS A 970 29.16 -17.54 -1.30
CA LYS A 970 30.31 -17.69 -0.40
C LYS A 970 30.09 -16.99 0.93
N ASN A 971 31.01 -17.19 1.87
CA ASN A 971 31.02 -16.48 3.15
C ASN A 971 31.17 -14.96 2.98
N GLU A 972 31.92 -14.52 1.96
CA GLU A 972 32.06 -13.09 1.61
C GLU A 972 30.71 -12.46 1.27
N ASP A 973 29.88 -13.13 0.45
CA ASP A 973 28.55 -12.66 0.06
C ASP A 973 27.58 -12.60 1.27
N TYR A 974 27.76 -13.52 2.23
CA TYR A 974 26.92 -13.62 3.42
C TYR A 974 27.26 -12.59 4.51
N GLN A 975 28.37 -11.83 4.40
CA GLN A 975 28.88 -10.97 5.48
C GLN A 975 27.84 -9.97 6.00
N LYS A 976 27.12 -9.27 5.11
CA LYS A 976 26.10 -8.29 5.52
C LYS A 976 24.97 -8.93 6.32
N LEU A 977 24.47 -10.08 5.86
CA LEU A 977 23.38 -10.80 6.50
C LEU A 977 23.85 -11.44 7.82
N ASN A 978 25.09 -11.95 7.87
CA ASN A 978 25.69 -12.41 9.12
C ASN A 978 25.82 -11.28 10.14
N GLN A 979 26.28 -10.10 9.70
CA GLN A 979 26.41 -8.93 10.54
C GLN A 979 25.06 -8.47 11.09
N PHE A 980 23.99 -8.52 10.29
CA PHE A 980 22.62 -8.29 10.77
C PHE A 980 22.25 -9.24 11.93
N TYR A 981 22.48 -10.54 11.77
CA TYR A 981 22.19 -11.51 12.84
C TYR A 981 23.08 -11.31 14.08
N GLU A 982 24.38 -11.05 13.91
CA GLU A 982 25.29 -10.76 15.02
C GLU A 982 24.87 -9.50 15.77
N ASN A 983 24.42 -8.46 15.06
CA ASN A 983 23.90 -7.24 15.66
C ASN A 983 22.62 -7.49 16.47
N LYS A 984 21.71 -8.33 15.95
CA LYS A 984 20.51 -8.76 16.69
C LYS A 984 20.85 -9.50 17.97
N VAL A 985 21.83 -10.40 17.93
CA VAL A 985 22.33 -11.09 19.14
C VAL A 985 22.87 -10.08 20.16
N GLN A 986 23.69 -9.12 19.72
CA GLN A 986 24.22 -8.08 20.60
C GLN A 986 23.11 -7.18 21.17
N GLN A 987 22.09 -6.82 20.39
CA GLN A 987 20.95 -6.04 20.85
C GLN A 987 20.20 -6.71 22.00
N ILE A 988 19.99 -8.03 21.94
CA ILE A 988 19.36 -8.81 23.02
C ILE A 988 20.21 -8.73 24.30
N HIS A 989 21.54 -8.81 24.20
CA HIS A 989 22.42 -8.63 25.35
C HIS A 989 22.39 -7.19 25.90
N ILE A 990 22.39 -6.20 25.01
CA ILE A 990 22.40 -4.78 25.37
C ILE A 990 21.12 -4.40 26.13
N VAL A 991 19.95 -4.86 25.69
CA VAL A 991 18.68 -4.59 26.40
C VAL A 991 18.61 -5.33 27.74
N GLY A 992 19.20 -6.53 27.83
CA GLY A 992 19.37 -7.24 29.10
C GLY A 992 20.30 -6.52 30.09
N GLU A 993 21.40 -5.93 29.60
CA GLU A 993 22.28 -5.09 30.43
C GLU A 993 21.61 -3.79 30.87
N TYR A 994 20.80 -3.17 30.00
CA TYR A 994 19.97 -2.04 30.38
C TYR A 994 19.05 -2.42 31.55
N ALA A 995 18.35 -3.56 31.48
CA ALA A 995 17.47 -4.01 32.57
C ALA A 995 18.24 -4.20 33.90
N LYS A 996 19.41 -4.85 33.86
CA LYS A 996 20.28 -5.03 35.04
C LYS A 996 20.76 -3.69 35.62
N LYS A 997 21.10 -2.73 34.75
CA LYS A 997 21.48 -1.37 35.17
C LYS A 997 20.30 -0.62 35.76
N MET A 998 19.11 -0.69 35.18
CA MET A 998 17.93 -0.02 35.72
C MET A 998 17.59 -0.47 37.15
N ILE A 999 17.85 -1.74 37.48
CA ILE A 999 17.66 -2.29 38.83
C ILE A 999 18.69 -1.73 39.83
N SER A 1000 19.94 -1.50 39.39
CA SER A 1000 21.08 -1.18 40.27
C SER A 1000 21.45 0.31 40.30
N ASP A 1001 21.32 1.00 39.17
CA ASP A 1001 21.70 2.40 38.95
C ASP A 1001 20.83 3.03 37.84
N TYR A 1002 19.75 3.70 38.25
CA TYR A 1002 18.83 4.39 37.35
C TYR A 1002 19.52 5.44 36.47
N LYS A 1003 20.41 6.26 37.05
CA LYS A 1003 21.09 7.33 36.29
C LYS A 1003 22.08 6.76 35.29
N GLY A 1004 22.85 5.74 35.67
CA GLY A 1004 23.76 5.04 34.78
C GLY A 1004 23.04 4.28 33.66
N ALA A 1005 21.82 3.80 33.91
CA ALA A 1005 21.00 3.17 32.89
C ALA A 1005 20.50 4.18 31.84
N LEU A 1006 20.04 5.36 32.25
CA LEU A 1006 19.66 6.42 31.30
C LEU A 1006 20.84 6.88 30.45
N GLN A 1007 22.02 7.09 31.07
CA GLN A 1007 23.24 7.44 30.33
C GLN A 1007 23.65 6.32 29.35
N PHE A 1008 23.44 5.05 29.71
CA PHE A 1008 23.71 3.92 28.82
C PHE A 1008 22.83 3.96 27.57
N VAL A 1009 21.55 4.32 27.71
CA VAL A 1009 20.64 4.52 26.58
C VAL A 1009 21.09 5.69 25.70
N ASP A 1010 21.39 6.84 26.31
CA ASP A 1010 21.84 8.02 25.55
C ASP A 1010 23.13 7.73 24.75
N ASP A 1011 24.10 7.10 25.40
CA ASP A 1011 25.34 6.69 24.76
C ASP A 1011 25.12 5.70 23.61
N TYR A 1012 24.14 4.80 23.72
CA TYR A 1012 23.83 3.82 22.68
C TYR A 1012 23.37 4.47 21.38
N PHE A 1013 22.59 5.55 21.45
CA PHE A 1013 22.11 6.27 20.26
C PHE A 1013 23.12 7.31 19.76
N GLN A 1014 23.91 7.92 20.64
CA GLN A 1014 24.79 9.03 20.29
C GLN A 1014 26.24 8.63 19.95
N LEU A 1015 26.78 7.60 20.60
CA LEU A 1015 28.16 7.16 20.33
C LEU A 1015 28.21 6.33 19.05
N ASN A 1016 29.40 6.28 18.45
CA ASN A 1016 29.65 5.23 17.46
C ASN A 1016 29.60 3.86 18.17
N TYR A 1017 29.16 2.83 17.45
CA TYR A 1017 28.87 1.54 18.05
C TYR A 1017 30.11 0.86 18.67
N ALA A 1018 31.28 1.00 18.06
CA ALA A 1018 32.53 0.46 18.59
C ALA A 1018 32.94 1.13 19.92
N SER A 1019 32.82 2.44 20.01
CA SER A 1019 33.06 3.21 21.23
C SER A 1019 32.08 2.85 22.34
N PHE A 1020 30.80 2.64 22.00
CA PHE A 1020 29.79 2.17 22.95
C PHE A 1020 30.17 0.80 23.53
N LEU A 1021 30.48 -0.17 22.66
CA LEU A 1021 30.92 -1.51 23.10
C LEU A 1021 32.20 -1.44 23.95
N ASN A 1022 33.19 -0.65 23.56
CA ASN A 1022 34.42 -0.47 24.32
C ASN A 1022 34.20 0.22 25.68
N LYS A 1023 33.17 1.06 25.81
CA LYS A 1023 32.83 1.73 27.07
C LYS A 1023 32.19 0.76 28.06
N TYR A 1024 31.19 -0.02 27.61
CA TYR A 1024 30.31 -0.80 28.49
C TYR A 1024 30.60 -2.31 28.54
N PHE A 1025 31.23 -2.86 27.50
CA PHE A 1025 31.53 -4.28 27.36
C PHE A 1025 33.04 -4.47 27.15
N LYS A 1026 33.84 -4.32 28.21
CA LYS A 1026 35.31 -4.45 28.14
C LYS A 1026 35.78 -5.90 28.31
N GLY A 1027 36.91 -6.24 27.69
CA GLY A 1027 37.61 -7.52 27.89
C GLY A 1027 36.78 -8.72 27.43
N SER A 1028 36.66 -9.76 28.28
CA SER A 1028 35.95 -11.00 27.97
C SER A 1028 34.47 -10.80 27.62
N ARG A 1029 33.85 -9.69 28.08
CA ARG A 1029 32.45 -9.36 27.81
C ARG A 1029 32.14 -9.12 26.34
N GLN A 1030 33.12 -8.69 25.53
CA GLN A 1030 32.92 -8.56 24.07
C GLN A 1030 32.69 -9.90 23.39
N ASN A 1031 33.25 -10.97 23.95
CA ASN A 1031 33.04 -12.33 23.44
C ASN A 1031 31.74 -12.94 23.99
N GLU A 1032 31.19 -12.41 25.08
CA GLU A 1032 29.92 -12.84 25.64
C GLU A 1032 28.75 -12.36 24.79
N ILE A 1033 28.76 -11.08 24.39
CA ILE A 1033 27.66 -10.47 23.62
C ILE A 1033 27.54 -10.99 22.18
N LYS A 1034 28.52 -11.76 21.71
CA LYS A 1034 28.48 -12.44 20.40
C LYS A 1034 27.81 -13.81 20.46
N ARG A 1035 27.47 -14.31 21.66
CA ARG A 1035 26.89 -15.65 21.83
C ARG A 1035 25.37 -15.56 21.81
N ASN A 1036 24.72 -16.56 21.22
CA ASN A 1036 23.26 -16.67 21.13
C ASN A 1036 22.60 -17.13 22.46
N LEU A 1037 23.17 -16.75 23.60
CA LEU A 1037 22.75 -17.21 24.92
C LEU A 1037 23.32 -16.31 26.02
N THR A 1038 22.60 -16.22 27.12
CA THR A 1038 23.00 -15.41 28.29
C THR A 1038 24.19 -16.03 29.03
N PRO A 1039 25.01 -15.25 29.74
CA PRO A 1039 26.11 -15.77 30.56
C PRO A 1039 25.65 -16.79 31.62
N ALA A 1040 24.47 -16.59 32.22
CA ALA A 1040 23.88 -17.56 33.15
C ALA A 1040 23.56 -18.89 32.45
N LYS A 1041 22.93 -18.85 31.28
CA LYS A 1041 22.61 -20.04 30.50
C LYS A 1041 23.86 -20.78 30.02
N PHE A 1042 24.91 -20.04 29.64
CA PHE A 1042 26.22 -20.62 29.32
C PHE A 1042 26.77 -21.44 30.49
N ARG A 1043 26.75 -20.87 31.70
CA ARG A 1043 27.23 -21.57 32.91
C ARG A 1043 26.36 -22.78 33.24
N GLN A 1044 25.05 -22.71 33.05
CA GLN A 1044 24.15 -23.85 33.23
C GLN A 1044 24.49 -25.01 32.27
N LEU A 1045 24.73 -24.69 30.99
CA LEU A 1045 25.03 -25.68 29.95
C LEU A 1045 26.43 -26.29 30.09
N PHE A 1046 27.44 -25.49 30.43
CA PHE A 1046 28.84 -25.93 30.32
C PHE A 1046 29.59 -25.96 31.65
N GLY A 1047 29.18 -25.15 32.64
CA GLY A 1047 29.94 -24.95 33.88
C GLY A 1047 30.05 -26.19 34.76
N SER A 1048 29.19 -27.18 34.54
CA SER A 1048 29.14 -28.41 35.34
C SER A 1048 29.75 -29.63 34.63
N LEU A 1049 30.24 -29.47 33.39
CA LEU A 1049 30.82 -30.55 32.58
C LEU A 1049 32.31 -30.72 32.86
N SER A 1050 32.81 -31.95 32.76
CA SER A 1050 34.26 -32.19 32.84
C SER A 1050 34.99 -31.67 31.60
N PRO A 1051 36.31 -31.44 31.65
CA PRO A 1051 37.09 -30.98 30.50
C PRO A 1051 36.88 -31.83 29.24
N THR A 1052 36.91 -33.16 29.37
CA THR A 1052 36.69 -34.11 28.28
C THR A 1052 35.26 -34.04 27.72
N GLN A 1053 34.25 -33.89 28.58
CA GLN A 1053 32.87 -33.74 28.12
C GLN A 1053 32.68 -32.43 27.36
N LEU A 1054 33.33 -31.36 27.82
CA LEU A 1054 33.25 -30.03 27.23
C LEU A 1054 33.99 -29.97 25.88
N GLU A 1055 35.09 -30.72 25.74
CA GLU A 1055 35.80 -30.93 24.48
C GLU A 1055 34.89 -31.61 23.45
N ILE A 1056 34.20 -32.71 23.82
CA ILE A 1056 33.23 -33.39 22.95
C ILE A 1056 32.11 -32.45 22.48
N ILE A 1057 31.61 -31.58 23.37
CA ILE A 1057 30.51 -30.68 23.00
C ILE A 1057 30.98 -29.54 22.11
N LYS A 1058 32.18 -28.99 22.37
CA LYS A 1058 32.77 -27.92 21.55
C LYS A 1058 33.27 -28.41 20.20
N ASP A 1059 33.51 -29.71 20.05
CA ASP A 1059 33.91 -30.28 18.77
C ASP A 1059 32.78 -30.12 17.73
N ASN A 1060 33.09 -29.36 16.69
CA ASN A 1060 32.21 -29.03 15.58
C ASN A 1060 32.87 -29.33 14.20
N GLU A 1061 34.03 -29.98 14.18
CA GLU A 1061 34.75 -30.30 12.95
C GLU A 1061 34.24 -31.58 12.24
N PRO A 1062 34.06 -32.72 12.92
CA PRO A 1062 33.66 -33.96 12.27
C PRO A 1062 32.13 -34.05 12.11
N LYS A 1063 31.69 -34.52 10.93
CA LYS A 1063 30.27 -34.83 10.68
C LYS A 1063 29.74 -36.01 11.53
N HIS A 1064 30.64 -36.84 12.04
CA HIS A 1064 30.31 -38.04 12.81
C HIS A 1064 31.22 -38.10 14.03
N ILE A 1065 30.63 -38.19 15.23
CA ILE A 1065 31.36 -38.29 16.50
C ILE A 1065 30.95 -39.60 17.16
N ALA A 1066 31.93 -40.46 17.47
CA ALA A 1066 31.72 -41.66 18.26
C ALA A 1066 32.23 -41.42 19.69
N VAL A 1067 31.31 -41.42 20.67
CA VAL A 1067 31.66 -41.23 22.08
C VAL A 1067 31.63 -42.57 22.80
N VAL A 1068 32.81 -43.14 23.04
CA VAL A 1068 32.97 -44.35 23.87
C VAL A 1068 33.10 -43.94 25.32
N ALA A 1069 32.29 -44.54 26.19
CA ALA A 1069 32.19 -44.10 27.57
C ALA A 1069 31.82 -45.26 28.50
N GLY A 1070 32.49 -45.40 29.64
CA GLY A 1070 32.25 -46.46 30.63
C GLY A 1070 30.96 -46.26 31.45
N PRO A 1071 30.55 -47.21 32.30
CA PRO A 1071 29.47 -47.00 33.27
C PRO A 1071 29.73 -45.78 34.16
N GLY A 1072 28.70 -45.01 34.53
CA GLY A 1072 28.83 -43.83 35.42
C GLY A 1072 29.46 -42.57 34.81
N SER A 1073 30.08 -42.64 33.63
CA SER A 1073 30.76 -41.52 32.94
C SER A 1073 29.86 -40.37 32.45
N GLY A 1074 28.54 -40.49 32.61
CA GLY A 1074 27.59 -39.44 32.23
C GLY A 1074 27.21 -39.39 30.75
N LYS A 1075 27.20 -40.52 30.03
CA LYS A 1075 26.77 -40.62 28.61
C LYS A 1075 25.49 -39.84 28.27
N THR A 1076 24.42 -40.10 29.02
CA THR A 1076 23.12 -39.41 28.85
C THR A 1076 23.27 -37.89 29.01
N ARG A 1077 24.10 -37.46 29.96
CA ARG A 1077 24.37 -36.03 30.20
C ARG A 1077 25.09 -35.41 29.02
N VAL A 1078 26.15 -36.03 28.49
CA VAL A 1078 26.89 -35.52 27.32
C VAL A 1078 25.97 -35.35 26.12
N LEU A 1079 25.14 -36.36 25.82
CA LEU A 1079 24.21 -36.32 24.68
C LEU A 1079 23.12 -35.24 24.85
N VAL A 1080 22.53 -35.11 26.04
CA VAL A 1080 21.56 -34.06 26.36
C VAL A 1080 22.18 -32.67 26.19
N HIS A 1081 23.38 -32.46 26.72
CA HIS A 1081 24.07 -31.17 26.62
C HIS A 1081 24.56 -30.89 25.18
N LYS A 1082 24.95 -31.89 24.40
CA LYS A 1082 25.26 -31.72 22.96
C LYS A 1082 24.02 -31.36 22.16
N LEU A 1083 22.87 -32.00 22.39
CA LEU A 1083 21.60 -31.61 21.76
C LEU A 1083 21.19 -30.18 22.13
N ALA A 1084 21.35 -29.80 23.40
CA ALA A 1084 21.09 -28.43 23.84
C ALA A 1084 22.07 -27.42 23.19
N SER A 1085 23.35 -27.77 23.07
CA SER A 1085 24.36 -26.95 22.37
C SER A 1085 24.04 -26.82 20.88
N LEU A 1086 23.63 -27.90 20.23
CA LEU A 1086 23.24 -27.89 18.82
C LEU A 1086 22.09 -26.92 18.57
N LEU A 1087 21.11 -26.85 19.48
CA LEU A 1087 19.96 -25.97 19.33
C LEU A 1087 20.25 -24.51 19.70
N LEU A 1088 21.07 -24.27 20.74
CA LEU A 1088 21.26 -22.94 21.33
C LEU A 1088 22.53 -22.22 20.85
N MET A 1089 23.53 -22.94 20.35
CA MET A 1089 24.83 -22.39 19.96
C MET A 1089 25.18 -22.66 18.51
N GLU A 1090 24.88 -23.85 18.03
CA GLU A 1090 25.07 -24.21 16.64
C GLU A 1090 23.78 -23.78 15.91
N ASP A 1091 23.86 -23.24 14.69
CA ASP A 1091 22.68 -22.72 13.96
C ASP A 1091 21.79 -23.89 13.43
N VAL A 1092 21.44 -24.85 14.30
CA VAL A 1092 20.65 -26.04 14.00
C VAL A 1092 19.22 -25.87 14.50
N LYS A 1093 18.27 -26.03 13.59
CA LYS A 1093 16.84 -25.88 13.88
C LYS A 1093 16.30 -27.16 14.51
N HIS A 1094 15.25 -27.06 15.35
CA HIS A 1094 14.69 -28.24 16.03
C HIS A 1094 14.20 -29.33 15.07
N GLU A 1095 13.68 -28.95 13.90
CA GLU A 1095 13.22 -29.85 12.83
C GLU A 1095 14.35 -30.67 12.19
N GLN A 1096 15.61 -30.27 12.40
CA GLN A 1096 16.79 -30.99 11.92
C GLN A 1096 17.34 -31.98 12.95
N LEU A 1097 16.77 -32.03 14.15
CA LEU A 1097 17.23 -32.86 15.26
C LEU A 1097 16.32 -34.08 15.43
N LEU A 1098 16.87 -35.26 15.13
CA LEU A 1098 16.28 -36.55 15.45
C LEU A 1098 17.16 -37.29 16.45
N MET A 1099 16.58 -37.65 17.59
CA MET A 1099 17.21 -38.53 18.56
C MET A 1099 16.58 -39.92 18.51
N ILE A 1100 17.43 -40.95 18.38
CA ILE A 1100 17.00 -42.34 18.40
C ILE A 1100 17.44 -42.99 19.71
N THR A 1101 16.52 -43.70 20.36
CA THR A 1101 16.77 -44.43 21.61
C THR A 1101 16.28 -45.87 21.52
N PHE A 1102 16.88 -46.76 22.29
CA PHE A 1102 16.53 -48.19 22.33
C PHE A 1102 15.31 -48.50 23.21
N SER A 1103 14.87 -47.56 24.07
CA SER A 1103 13.74 -47.77 24.98
C SER A 1103 12.94 -46.50 25.21
N ARG A 1104 11.63 -46.66 25.47
CA ARG A 1104 10.74 -45.55 25.85
C ARG A 1104 11.16 -44.87 27.16
N ALA A 1105 11.72 -45.63 28.10
CA ALA A 1105 12.23 -45.10 29.36
C ALA A 1105 13.39 -44.12 29.11
N ALA A 1106 14.36 -44.49 28.26
CA ALA A 1106 15.44 -43.60 27.86
C ALA A 1106 14.89 -42.34 27.15
N ALA A 1107 13.97 -42.49 26.19
CA ALA A 1107 13.37 -41.34 25.51
C ALA A 1107 12.73 -40.34 26.48
N THR A 1108 12.00 -40.84 27.48
CA THR A 1108 11.33 -40.01 28.50
C THR A 1108 12.36 -39.29 29.40
N GLU A 1109 13.41 -39.99 29.80
CA GLU A 1109 14.50 -39.42 30.60
C GLU A 1109 15.26 -38.33 29.84
N PHE A 1110 15.59 -38.57 28.57
CA PHE A 1110 16.21 -37.58 27.69
C PHE A 1110 15.34 -36.34 27.56
N LYS A 1111 14.04 -36.53 27.31
CA LYS A 1111 13.09 -35.42 27.19
C LYS A 1111 12.99 -34.59 28.48
N LYS A 1112 12.94 -35.24 29.65
CA LYS A 1112 12.92 -34.58 30.96
C LYS A 1112 14.19 -33.77 31.22
N ARG A 1113 15.37 -34.34 30.92
CA ARG A 1113 16.66 -33.64 31.08
C ARG A 1113 16.81 -32.48 30.09
N LEU A 1114 16.37 -32.66 28.84
CA LEU A 1114 16.32 -31.59 27.84
C LEU A 1114 15.38 -30.45 28.29
N LEU A 1115 14.18 -30.77 28.79
CA LEU A 1115 13.26 -29.78 29.36
C LEU A 1115 13.92 -28.92 30.45
N SER A 1116 14.73 -29.52 31.32
CA SER A 1116 15.44 -28.76 32.36
C SER A 1116 16.53 -27.81 31.83
N LEU A 1117 17.07 -28.07 30.64
CA LEU A 1117 18.13 -27.25 30.05
C LEU A 1117 17.59 -26.21 29.07
N ILE A 1118 16.67 -26.59 28.19
CA ILE A 1118 16.19 -25.75 27.08
C ILE A 1118 14.70 -25.41 27.18
N GLY A 1119 14.05 -25.78 28.28
CA GLY A 1119 12.63 -25.49 28.51
C GLY A 1119 11.72 -26.15 27.47
N ASN A 1120 10.64 -25.44 27.12
CA ASN A 1120 9.63 -25.92 26.17
C ASN A 1120 10.18 -26.23 24.77
N ALA A 1121 11.37 -25.72 24.41
CA ALA A 1121 12.01 -26.05 23.13
C ALA A 1121 12.28 -27.55 22.97
N ALA A 1122 12.43 -28.29 24.09
CA ALA A 1122 12.59 -29.74 24.10
C ALA A 1122 11.40 -30.51 23.51
N HIS A 1123 10.20 -29.92 23.47
CA HIS A 1123 9.03 -30.58 22.89
C HIS A 1123 9.09 -30.70 21.36
N TYR A 1124 9.88 -29.84 20.70
CA TYR A 1124 10.01 -29.79 19.25
C TYR A 1124 11.12 -30.69 18.70
N ILE A 1125 11.95 -31.27 19.57
CA ILE A 1125 12.97 -32.24 19.18
C ILE A 1125 12.31 -33.61 19.08
N GLU A 1126 12.46 -34.27 17.94
CA GLU A 1126 11.87 -35.58 17.72
C GLU A 1126 12.74 -36.65 18.40
N ILE A 1127 12.16 -37.37 19.37
CA ILE A 1127 12.83 -38.48 20.07
C ILE A 1127 12.05 -39.76 19.79
N LYS A 1128 12.60 -40.64 18.95
CA LYS A 1128 11.98 -41.91 18.56
C LYS A 1128 12.61 -43.10 19.29
N ASN A 1129 11.77 -44.11 19.54
CA ASN A 1129 12.21 -45.43 19.94
C ASN A 1129 12.32 -46.31 18.70
N VAL A 1130 13.46 -46.99 18.52
CA VAL A 1130 13.59 -47.99 17.45
C VAL A 1130 13.35 -49.36 18.06
N SER A 1131 12.29 -50.03 17.59
CA SER A 1131 12.07 -51.45 17.81
C SER A 1131 13.09 -52.23 16.96
N LEU A 1132 13.74 -53.22 17.56
CA LEU A 1132 14.87 -54.01 17.02
C LEU A 1132 14.58 -54.83 15.73
N ILE A 1133 13.55 -54.50 14.94
CA ILE A 1133 13.15 -55.25 13.73
C ILE A 1133 13.60 -54.57 12.42
N LEU A 1134 14.21 -53.37 12.45
CA LEU A 1134 14.66 -52.66 11.25
C LEU A 1134 16.07 -52.07 11.39
N LEU A 1135 17.07 -52.93 11.67
CA LEU A 1135 18.49 -52.61 11.45
C LEU A 1135 19.12 -53.69 10.58
#